data_AF-A0AAW1B283-F1
#
_entry.id   AF-A0AAW1B283-F1
#
_cell.length_a   1.000
_cell.length_b   1.000
_cell.length_c   1.000
_cell.angle_alpha   90.00
_cell.angle_beta   90.00
_cell.angle_gamma   90.00
#
_symmetry.space_group_name_H-M   'P 1'
#
loop_
_entity.id
_entity.type
_entity.pdbx_description
1 polymer ?
#
loop_
_entity_poly.entity_id
_entity_poly.type
_entity_poly.pdbx_seq_one_letter_code
_entity_poly.pdbx_strand_id
1 'polypeptide(L)'
;MSITEVISSLLRVEETFSAHLARINTVVLKPLLQTGSLENIKFFPLLNDHFQVIWHLTEANYRTLKETYSTSESVDLPDIYLICKADSFLNAYIQYFFTFGTCVVVQDFEQAARSKNDIWRLQKPALQEFLADFSLDTCLAMGLHTVLQKPFRDHLQQYACVLAKLKTATRQSLEAEKISEASEKFAKLRSCLSRILDEACLTARLWKSMGAKCTEALCTPERRLLEDSENIHICARPGRADRVLLFNDILVLMQGNNLQSFDLKLLWIDTSYSENENCALLIVTPEDNFFLLAKAAKAKAVWQWKINRAVGQALQDKRDLPLWGDTGKGPKSDPPLCRCASFTFRTEERFRSATYEGEWCLGKPHGKGKLTWPNGQNYAGDFKKGFENGFGICLIPQESKDHYNCYKCHWRDGQMNGYGICEYGNEMVYKGYFKDNVREGFGVLDSPPSTGHPFKYTGHWKKDKKTGYGVWDDKERGERYIGMWQNDQRHGAGIVVTQSGLCFQRTFHLDKMVGSGILLLEDGSIYEGNFTNDLKFVGKGKLTFPNGFVLEDTFANKSREGCQVPGVANSSGDHQAVTRSAIQLGQEDFPVEKRWEDLYNQFLAFIRAGGQADDEESFMGFHVQTSRELRKSQENLFSHGGTEEASEKTDFLEELIKHQDPEARRNCLQQALESSLHPLGKLLKALVLVFQSTYSGIGANKHLLRMAQEEAKHYAKKIWEFYQALLQLAFKVKGFKSPQNTEKRDSDGGSVLLPLILPYFYPELLMLYMVAHEKQDEIYCQRIVSLSLLSDVTLLEYLEVQRHFWPLKDLSLSSNQRQSLVKDQCFLSATECLQKLITTVDPQEKLDILQKTYEEIEETINQLLGKEYNLPMDDFLPLLVYVVTRARIQHLGAEIHLIRDLMDPTNGGRHDFLLTALEVKREGGRERGREEGWKERKEERKERRKYERKGRKKGKGGKKEGRGRKERKEERKEGRKKDGRKGKEGWKEREGRKWKEGREGKEKEGRKERKKEGRNQPSLPLYLQWNPSSSTAELDV
;
A
#
# COMPACT_ATOMS: atom_id res chain seq x y z
N MET A 1 -67.82 -9.44 -35.57
CA MET A 1 -68.03 -10.06 -34.25
C MET A 1 -68.00 -8.96 -33.21
N SER A 2 -68.93 -8.96 -32.26
CA SER A 2 -68.86 -8.07 -31.10
C SER A 2 -67.81 -8.58 -30.10
N ILE A 3 -67.35 -7.71 -29.20
CA ILE A 3 -66.45 -8.11 -28.10
C ILE A 3 -67.14 -9.14 -27.20
N THR A 4 -68.45 -9.02 -26.98
CA THR A 4 -69.29 -9.96 -26.20
C THR A 4 -69.35 -11.38 -26.77
N GLU A 5 -69.37 -11.55 -28.11
CA GLU A 5 -69.27 -12.87 -28.76
C GLU A 5 -67.90 -13.54 -28.53
N VAL A 6 -66.84 -12.74 -28.39
CA VAL A 6 -65.49 -13.27 -28.19
C VAL A 6 -65.25 -13.63 -26.70
N ILE A 7 -65.80 -12.85 -25.77
CA ILE A 7 -65.77 -13.16 -24.33
C ILE A 7 -66.59 -14.43 -24.02
N SER A 8 -67.80 -14.57 -24.58
CA SER A 8 -68.59 -15.81 -24.43
C SER A 8 -67.90 -17.03 -25.06
N SER A 9 -67.18 -16.84 -26.18
CA SER A 9 -66.32 -17.89 -26.74
C SER A 9 -65.15 -18.26 -25.84
N LEU A 10 -64.59 -17.32 -25.06
CA LEU A 10 -63.52 -17.60 -24.09
C LEU A 10 -64.06 -18.35 -22.87
N LEU A 11 -65.20 -17.91 -22.31
CA LEU A 11 -65.82 -18.55 -21.14
C LEU A 11 -66.16 -20.03 -21.41
N ARG A 12 -66.65 -20.35 -22.63
CA ARG A 12 -66.88 -21.74 -23.05
C ARG A 12 -65.57 -22.55 -23.19
N VAL A 13 -64.48 -21.93 -23.66
CA VAL A 13 -63.16 -22.59 -23.74
C VAL A 13 -62.67 -22.97 -22.34
N GLU A 14 -62.69 -22.02 -21.40
CA GLU A 14 -62.29 -22.26 -20.00
C GLU A 14 -63.11 -23.36 -19.33
N GLU A 15 -64.45 -23.33 -19.47
CA GLU A 15 -65.35 -24.33 -18.89
C GLU A 15 -65.06 -25.73 -19.44
N THR A 16 -64.93 -25.86 -20.75
CA THR A 16 -64.60 -27.16 -21.37
C THR A 16 -63.22 -27.66 -20.97
N PHE A 17 -62.22 -26.77 -20.82
CA PHE A 17 -60.87 -27.17 -20.43
C PHE A 17 -60.78 -27.56 -18.94
N SER A 18 -61.36 -26.78 -18.02
CA SER A 18 -61.41 -27.13 -16.58
C SER A 18 -62.09 -28.49 -16.35
N ALA A 19 -63.18 -28.79 -17.08
CA ALA A 19 -63.84 -30.10 -17.05
C ALA A 19 -62.94 -31.24 -17.58
N HIS A 20 -62.11 -31.00 -18.59
CA HIS A 20 -61.13 -31.99 -19.07
C HIS A 20 -59.99 -32.21 -18.06
N LEU A 21 -59.45 -31.13 -17.45
CA LEU A 21 -58.44 -31.24 -16.39
C LEU A 21 -58.95 -32.05 -15.20
N ALA A 22 -60.21 -31.83 -14.80
CA ALA A 22 -60.85 -32.60 -13.74
C ALA A 22 -60.85 -34.12 -14.02
N ARG A 23 -61.21 -34.52 -15.26
CA ARG A 23 -61.18 -35.94 -15.68
C ARG A 23 -59.76 -36.50 -15.75
N ILE A 24 -58.77 -35.72 -16.23
CA ILE A 24 -57.36 -36.16 -16.28
C ILE A 24 -56.81 -36.39 -14.87
N ASN A 25 -57.14 -35.51 -13.92
CA ASN A 25 -56.68 -35.66 -12.53
C ASN A 25 -57.26 -36.92 -11.86
N THR A 26 -58.55 -37.21 -12.05
CA THR A 26 -59.20 -38.37 -11.44
C THR A 26 -58.82 -39.70 -12.09
N VAL A 27 -58.71 -39.74 -13.42
CA VAL A 27 -58.46 -40.99 -14.17
C VAL A 27 -56.98 -41.32 -14.33
N VAL A 28 -56.09 -40.31 -14.38
CA VAL A 28 -54.67 -40.52 -14.72
C VAL A 28 -53.73 -40.15 -13.57
N LEU A 29 -53.77 -38.90 -13.08
CA LEU A 29 -52.77 -38.41 -12.13
C LEU A 29 -52.92 -39.01 -10.71
N LYS A 30 -54.14 -39.06 -10.15
CA LYS A 30 -54.37 -39.67 -8.83
C LYS A 30 -53.95 -41.15 -8.78
N PRO A 31 -54.30 -42.01 -9.76
CA PRO A 31 -53.84 -43.40 -9.79
C PRO A 31 -52.31 -43.55 -9.92
N LEU A 32 -51.64 -42.71 -10.73
CA LEU A 32 -50.17 -42.70 -10.83
C LEU A 32 -49.53 -42.44 -9.46
N LEU A 33 -50.00 -41.40 -8.76
CA LEU A 33 -49.44 -40.95 -7.47
C LEU A 33 -49.78 -41.86 -6.29
N GLN A 34 -50.82 -42.68 -6.38
CA GLN A 34 -51.23 -43.62 -5.32
C GLN A 34 -50.48 -44.96 -5.35
N THR A 35 -49.72 -45.27 -6.40
CA THR A 35 -48.91 -46.50 -6.46
C THR A 35 -47.65 -46.37 -5.60
N GLY A 36 -47.61 -47.06 -4.46
CA GLY A 36 -46.53 -47.01 -3.44
C GLY A 36 -45.17 -47.59 -3.86
N SER A 37 -44.79 -47.51 -5.14
CA SER A 37 -43.51 -47.95 -5.70
C SER A 37 -42.75 -46.76 -6.33
N LEU A 38 -42.93 -45.56 -5.76
CA LEU A 38 -42.54 -44.27 -6.35
C LEU A 38 -41.05 -43.90 -6.22
N GLU A 39 -40.24 -44.67 -5.49
CA GLU A 39 -38.79 -44.38 -5.30
C GLU A 39 -38.00 -44.24 -6.62
N ASN A 40 -38.50 -44.87 -7.69
CA ASN A 40 -37.86 -44.90 -9.00
C ASN A 40 -38.41 -43.87 -10.01
N ILE A 41 -39.48 -43.13 -9.71
CA ILE A 41 -40.14 -42.22 -10.67
C ILE A 41 -40.18 -40.81 -10.09
N LYS A 42 -39.17 -40.00 -10.40
CA LYS A 42 -38.84 -38.78 -9.64
C LYS A 42 -39.59 -37.52 -10.08
N PHE A 43 -40.01 -37.41 -11.34
CA PHE A 43 -40.49 -36.13 -11.90
C PHE A 43 -42.02 -36.02 -12.06
N PHE A 44 -42.76 -37.14 -11.97
CA PHE A 44 -44.22 -37.12 -12.02
C PHE A 44 -44.92 -36.31 -10.90
N PRO A 45 -44.44 -36.29 -9.64
CA PRO A 45 -45.01 -35.41 -8.61
C PRO A 45 -44.88 -33.93 -8.98
N LEU A 46 -43.70 -33.50 -9.42
CA LEU A 46 -43.45 -32.12 -9.87
C LEU A 46 -44.27 -31.75 -11.12
N LEU A 47 -44.47 -32.70 -12.03
CA LEU A 47 -45.37 -32.55 -13.19
C LEU A 47 -46.83 -32.35 -12.74
N ASN A 48 -47.28 -33.07 -11.70
CA ASN A 48 -48.59 -32.87 -11.11
C ASN A 48 -48.71 -31.48 -10.45
N ASP A 49 -47.69 -31.02 -9.72
CA ASP A 49 -47.75 -29.70 -9.08
C ASP A 49 -47.90 -28.58 -10.12
N HIS A 50 -47.14 -28.63 -11.22
CA HIS A 50 -47.31 -27.72 -12.35
C HIS A 50 -48.68 -27.88 -13.06
N PHE A 51 -49.23 -29.09 -13.14
CA PHE A 51 -50.59 -29.34 -13.63
C PHE A 51 -51.63 -28.63 -12.77
N GLN A 52 -51.54 -28.72 -11.43
CA GLN A 52 -52.46 -28.03 -10.52
C GLN A 52 -52.32 -26.50 -10.65
N VAL A 53 -51.11 -25.96 -10.83
CA VAL A 53 -50.90 -24.51 -11.07
C VAL A 53 -51.64 -24.04 -12.33
N ILE A 54 -51.54 -24.76 -13.45
CA ILE A 54 -52.28 -24.40 -14.68
C ILE A 54 -53.80 -24.48 -14.45
N TRP A 55 -54.27 -25.50 -13.73
CA TRP A 55 -55.70 -25.63 -13.41
C TRP A 55 -56.18 -24.47 -12.52
N HIS A 56 -55.46 -24.10 -11.47
CA HIS A 56 -55.81 -22.96 -10.62
C HIS A 56 -55.88 -21.64 -11.40
N LEU A 57 -54.96 -21.40 -12.35
CA LEU A 57 -55.00 -20.20 -13.21
C LEU A 57 -56.20 -20.22 -14.19
N THR A 58 -56.48 -21.38 -14.80
CA THR A 58 -57.65 -21.61 -15.67
C THR A 58 -58.96 -21.33 -14.92
N GLU A 59 -59.09 -21.92 -13.73
CA GLU A 59 -60.26 -21.82 -12.86
C GLU A 59 -60.45 -20.39 -12.30
N ALA A 60 -59.35 -19.68 -12.01
CA ALA A 60 -59.40 -18.26 -11.65
C ALA A 60 -59.87 -17.38 -12.82
N ASN A 61 -59.36 -17.62 -14.04
CA ASN A 61 -59.80 -16.92 -15.24
C ASN A 61 -61.29 -17.15 -15.51
N TYR A 62 -61.77 -18.40 -15.42
CA TYR A 62 -63.19 -18.74 -15.55
C TYR A 62 -64.08 -17.96 -14.56
N ARG A 63 -63.70 -17.90 -13.27
CA ARG A 63 -64.47 -17.18 -12.25
C ARG A 63 -64.54 -15.68 -12.53
N THR A 64 -63.39 -15.04 -12.76
CA THR A 64 -63.34 -13.60 -13.07
C THR A 64 -64.10 -13.26 -14.36
N LEU A 65 -64.03 -14.10 -15.40
CA LEU A 65 -64.81 -13.94 -16.63
C LEU A 65 -66.33 -14.12 -16.39
N LYS A 66 -66.73 -15.03 -15.50
CA LYS A 66 -68.14 -15.27 -15.17
C LYS A 66 -68.75 -14.14 -14.33
N GLU A 67 -67.99 -13.61 -13.38
CA GLU A 67 -68.37 -12.47 -12.54
C GLU A 67 -68.51 -11.18 -13.38
N THR A 68 -67.53 -10.88 -14.24
CA THR A 68 -67.56 -9.70 -15.14
C THR A 68 -68.67 -9.79 -16.19
N TYR A 69 -68.91 -10.98 -16.78
CA TYR A 69 -70.02 -11.20 -17.72
C TYR A 69 -71.41 -11.07 -17.07
N SER A 70 -71.50 -11.24 -15.75
CA SER A 70 -72.78 -11.16 -15.01
C SER A 70 -73.10 -9.76 -14.46
N THR A 71 -72.19 -8.79 -14.59
CA THR A 71 -72.28 -7.51 -13.85
C THR A 71 -72.23 -6.23 -14.70
N SER A 72 -71.84 -6.27 -15.98
CA SER A 72 -71.73 -5.06 -16.82
C SER A 72 -72.17 -5.27 -18.27
N GLU A 73 -72.88 -4.30 -18.86
CA GLU A 73 -73.21 -4.26 -20.29
C GLU A 73 -72.04 -3.82 -21.19
N SER A 74 -71.00 -3.20 -20.61
CA SER A 74 -69.73 -2.87 -21.27
C SER A 74 -68.55 -3.37 -20.43
N VAL A 75 -67.75 -4.27 -21.00
CA VAL A 75 -66.53 -4.81 -20.36
C VAL A 75 -65.33 -4.05 -20.90
N ASP A 76 -64.61 -3.36 -20.01
CA ASP A 76 -63.34 -2.73 -20.34
C ASP A 76 -62.28 -3.84 -20.58
N LEU A 77 -61.69 -3.83 -21.77
CA LEU A 77 -60.76 -4.87 -22.24
C LEU A 77 -59.48 -5.05 -21.38
N PRO A 78 -58.96 -4.03 -20.66
CA PRO A 78 -57.80 -4.19 -19.79
C PRO A 78 -57.97 -5.17 -18.64
N ASP A 79 -59.20 -5.45 -18.17
CA ASP A 79 -59.44 -6.25 -16.95
C ASP A 79 -59.58 -7.76 -17.22
N ILE A 80 -59.42 -8.21 -18.46
CA ILE A 80 -59.41 -9.63 -18.80
C ILE A 80 -58.22 -10.31 -18.12
N TYR A 81 -58.49 -11.21 -17.17
CA TYR A 81 -57.49 -11.87 -16.32
C TYR A 81 -56.39 -12.59 -17.12
N LEU A 82 -56.72 -13.19 -18.28
CA LEU A 82 -55.75 -13.77 -19.24
C LEU A 82 -54.72 -12.76 -19.77
N ILE A 83 -55.08 -11.47 -19.90
CA ILE A 83 -54.19 -10.39 -20.34
C ILE A 83 -53.42 -9.84 -19.14
N CYS A 84 -54.10 -9.55 -18.02
CA CYS A 84 -53.48 -9.07 -16.77
C CYS A 84 -52.45 -10.02 -16.16
N LYS A 85 -52.64 -11.33 -16.32
CA LYS A 85 -51.75 -12.38 -15.79
C LYS A 85 -51.10 -13.21 -16.90
N ALA A 86 -50.97 -12.64 -18.11
CA ALA A 86 -50.36 -13.32 -19.26
C ALA A 86 -49.03 -13.99 -18.92
N ASP A 87 -48.13 -13.28 -18.22
CA ASP A 87 -46.81 -13.77 -17.84
C ASP A 87 -46.86 -14.93 -16.81
N SER A 88 -47.89 -14.96 -15.95
CA SER A 88 -48.11 -16.07 -15.00
C SER A 88 -48.56 -17.35 -15.71
N PHE A 89 -49.47 -17.25 -16.68
CA PHE A 89 -49.82 -18.37 -17.56
C PHE A 89 -48.60 -18.84 -18.36
N LEU A 90 -47.86 -17.90 -18.96
CA LEU A 90 -46.64 -18.15 -19.73
C LEU A 90 -45.64 -19.03 -18.95
N ASN A 91 -45.34 -18.63 -17.71
CA ASN A 91 -44.42 -19.35 -16.83
C ASN A 91 -44.98 -20.73 -16.45
N ALA A 92 -46.25 -20.83 -16.05
CA ALA A 92 -46.87 -22.10 -15.69
C ALA A 92 -46.85 -23.12 -16.84
N TYR A 93 -47.18 -22.68 -18.06
CA TYR A 93 -47.11 -23.54 -19.25
C TYR A 93 -45.68 -23.99 -19.58
N ILE A 94 -44.66 -23.12 -19.47
CA ILE A 94 -43.28 -23.57 -19.69
C ILE A 94 -42.82 -24.54 -18.60
N GLN A 95 -43.07 -24.27 -17.32
CA GLN A 95 -42.64 -25.19 -16.26
C GLN A 95 -43.29 -26.58 -16.40
N TYR A 96 -44.59 -26.62 -16.74
CA TYR A 96 -45.28 -27.87 -17.06
C TYR A 96 -44.65 -28.61 -18.25
N PHE A 97 -44.46 -27.95 -19.40
CA PHE A 97 -43.93 -28.62 -20.58
C PHE A 97 -42.42 -28.93 -20.50
N PHE A 98 -41.65 -28.16 -19.73
CA PHE A 98 -40.26 -28.47 -19.44
C PHE A 98 -40.15 -29.73 -18.58
N THR A 99 -40.95 -29.82 -17.50
CA THR A 99 -40.99 -31.02 -16.64
C THR A 99 -41.58 -32.23 -17.37
N PHE A 100 -42.61 -32.05 -18.20
CA PHE A 100 -43.11 -33.10 -19.11
C PHE A 100 -42.00 -33.59 -20.05
N GLY A 101 -41.26 -32.68 -20.67
CA GLY A 101 -40.12 -33.01 -21.52
C GLY A 101 -39.02 -33.76 -20.76
N THR A 102 -38.79 -33.43 -19.49
CA THR A 102 -37.88 -34.18 -18.60
C THR A 102 -38.37 -35.62 -18.37
N CYS A 103 -39.65 -35.82 -18.08
CA CYS A 103 -40.23 -37.17 -17.96
C CYS A 103 -40.08 -37.99 -19.25
N VAL A 104 -40.16 -37.34 -20.43
CA VAL A 104 -39.90 -38.00 -21.73
C VAL A 104 -38.42 -38.35 -21.91
N VAL A 105 -37.49 -37.48 -21.51
CA VAL A 105 -36.04 -37.70 -21.64
C VAL A 105 -35.56 -38.83 -20.73
N VAL A 106 -36.04 -38.89 -19.49
CA VAL A 106 -35.65 -39.93 -18.50
C VAL A 106 -36.40 -41.26 -18.72
N GLN A 107 -37.40 -41.29 -19.62
CA GLN A 107 -38.26 -42.44 -19.90
C GLN A 107 -39.17 -42.85 -18.73
N ASP A 108 -39.54 -41.89 -17.86
CA ASP A 108 -40.45 -42.10 -16.73
C ASP A 108 -41.80 -42.70 -17.21
N PHE A 109 -42.28 -42.33 -18.42
CA PHE A 109 -43.51 -42.88 -19.00
C PHE A 109 -43.39 -44.37 -19.37
N GLU A 110 -42.29 -44.79 -19.98
CA GLU A 110 -42.00 -46.20 -20.24
C GLU A 110 -41.76 -46.99 -18.96
N GLN A 111 -41.16 -46.38 -17.93
CA GLN A 111 -40.96 -47.01 -16.62
C GLN A 111 -42.29 -47.20 -15.88
N ALA A 112 -43.15 -46.19 -15.87
CA ALA A 112 -44.52 -46.29 -15.35
C ALA A 112 -45.31 -47.40 -16.08
N ALA A 113 -45.25 -47.45 -17.41
CA ALA A 113 -45.92 -48.48 -18.21
C ALA A 113 -45.34 -49.91 -18.02
N ARG A 114 -44.08 -50.03 -17.58
CA ARG A 114 -43.44 -51.31 -17.22
C ARG A 114 -43.73 -51.75 -15.79
N SER A 115 -44.12 -50.82 -14.90
CA SER A 115 -44.49 -51.16 -13.53
C SER A 115 -45.76 -52.03 -13.52
N LYS A 116 -45.58 -53.33 -13.23
CA LYS A 116 -46.66 -54.32 -13.29
C LYS A 116 -47.64 -54.13 -12.12
N ASN A 117 -48.69 -53.35 -12.35
CA ASN A 117 -49.88 -53.33 -11.51
C ASN A 117 -51.13 -53.50 -12.38
N ASP A 118 -52.02 -54.43 -12.00
CA ASP A 118 -53.24 -54.76 -12.76
C ASP A 118 -54.22 -53.57 -12.90
N ILE A 119 -54.02 -52.52 -12.10
CA ILE A 119 -54.70 -51.21 -12.18
C ILE A 119 -54.68 -50.65 -13.62
N TRP A 120 -53.54 -50.70 -14.31
CA TRP A 120 -53.41 -50.16 -15.68
C TRP A 120 -54.13 -51.01 -16.74
N ARG A 121 -54.40 -52.28 -16.46
CA ARG A 121 -55.25 -53.12 -17.31
C ARG A 121 -56.72 -52.73 -17.16
N LEU A 122 -57.17 -52.40 -15.95
CA LEU A 122 -58.53 -51.89 -15.71
C LEU A 122 -58.75 -50.47 -16.25
N GLN A 123 -57.72 -49.63 -16.30
CA GLN A 123 -57.83 -48.23 -16.76
C GLN A 123 -57.59 -48.04 -18.27
N LYS A 124 -57.14 -49.07 -19.00
CA LYS A 124 -56.97 -49.01 -20.46
C LYS A 124 -58.24 -48.57 -21.23
N PRO A 125 -59.47 -49.01 -20.88
CA PRO A 125 -60.70 -48.52 -21.51
C PRO A 125 -60.99 -47.04 -21.20
N ALA A 126 -60.70 -46.59 -19.97
CA ALA A 126 -60.89 -45.20 -19.57
C ALA A 126 -59.94 -44.24 -20.32
N LEU A 127 -58.75 -44.71 -20.72
CA LEU A 127 -57.85 -43.97 -21.61
C LEU A 127 -58.36 -43.92 -23.06
N GLN A 128 -59.12 -44.93 -23.52
CA GLN A 128 -59.74 -44.92 -24.86
C GLN A 128 -60.86 -43.87 -24.99
N GLU A 129 -61.57 -43.54 -23.91
CA GLU A 129 -62.56 -42.43 -23.93
C GLU A 129 -61.95 -41.05 -24.26
N PHE A 130 -60.67 -40.83 -23.95
CA PHE A 130 -59.99 -39.57 -24.26
C PHE A 130 -59.44 -39.51 -25.70
N LEU A 131 -59.32 -40.65 -26.37
CA LEU A 131 -58.62 -40.80 -27.65
C LEU A 131 -59.40 -41.77 -28.56
N ALA A 132 -60.33 -41.23 -29.36
CA ALA A 132 -61.17 -42.01 -30.28
C ALA A 132 -60.37 -42.89 -31.27
N ASP A 133 -59.11 -42.52 -31.57
CA ASP A 133 -58.23 -43.24 -32.49
C ASP A 133 -57.38 -44.35 -31.82
N PHE A 134 -57.62 -44.67 -30.54
CA PHE A 134 -56.70 -45.51 -29.76
C PHE A 134 -56.92 -47.03 -29.91
N SER A 135 -56.21 -47.62 -30.88
CA SER A 135 -56.20 -49.07 -31.11
C SER A 135 -55.67 -49.89 -29.92
N LEU A 136 -56.11 -51.14 -29.79
CA LEU A 136 -55.75 -52.05 -28.69
C LEU A 136 -54.24 -52.36 -28.62
N ASP A 137 -53.50 -52.24 -29.72
CA ASP A 137 -52.07 -52.53 -29.81
C ASP A 137 -51.16 -51.35 -29.42
N THR A 138 -51.72 -50.15 -29.23
CA THR A 138 -50.94 -48.96 -28.90
C THR A 138 -50.39 -49.04 -27.47
N CYS A 139 -49.08 -48.82 -27.32
CA CYS A 139 -48.37 -48.91 -26.03
C CYS A 139 -48.91 -47.89 -25.00
N LEU A 140 -49.11 -48.32 -23.74
CA LEU A 140 -49.63 -47.48 -22.65
C LEU A 140 -48.81 -46.19 -22.43
N ALA A 141 -47.49 -46.24 -22.62
CA ALA A 141 -46.63 -45.06 -22.51
C ALA A 141 -46.98 -43.97 -23.56
N MET A 142 -47.33 -44.37 -24.79
CA MET A 142 -47.81 -43.43 -25.82
C MET A 142 -49.18 -42.86 -25.47
N GLY A 143 -50.05 -43.64 -24.80
CA GLY A 143 -51.33 -43.15 -24.27
C GLY A 143 -51.14 -42.08 -23.21
N LEU A 144 -50.34 -42.35 -22.18
CA LEU A 144 -50.04 -41.37 -21.12
C LEU A 144 -49.40 -40.09 -21.69
N HIS A 145 -48.43 -40.23 -22.61
CA HIS A 145 -47.82 -39.09 -23.31
C HIS A 145 -48.85 -38.25 -24.05
N THR A 146 -49.74 -38.86 -24.84
CA THR A 146 -50.73 -38.13 -25.64
C THR A 146 -51.83 -37.47 -24.80
N VAL A 147 -52.33 -38.14 -23.75
CA VAL A 147 -53.36 -37.59 -22.85
C VAL A 147 -52.85 -36.39 -22.05
N LEU A 148 -51.58 -36.40 -21.61
CA LEU A 148 -51.01 -35.29 -20.84
C LEU A 148 -50.45 -34.16 -21.71
N GLN A 149 -50.19 -34.39 -23.00
CA GLN A 149 -49.67 -33.35 -23.92
C GLN A 149 -50.77 -32.64 -24.73
N LYS A 150 -51.72 -33.41 -25.31
CA LYS A 150 -52.63 -32.91 -26.35
C LYS A 150 -53.62 -31.84 -25.83
N PRO A 151 -54.32 -32.01 -24.70
CA PRO A 151 -55.30 -31.02 -24.22
C PRO A 151 -54.68 -29.64 -23.97
N PHE A 152 -53.46 -29.60 -23.43
CA PHE A 152 -52.73 -28.35 -23.17
C PHE A 152 -52.30 -27.64 -24.47
N ARG A 153 -51.89 -28.39 -25.51
CA ARG A 153 -51.60 -27.79 -26.82
C ARG A 153 -52.87 -27.26 -27.50
N ASP A 154 -53.97 -28.03 -27.45
CA ASP A 154 -55.25 -27.64 -28.04
C ASP A 154 -55.83 -26.39 -27.35
N HIS A 155 -55.72 -26.30 -26.03
CA HIS A 155 -56.14 -25.13 -25.25
C HIS A 155 -55.34 -23.86 -25.61
N LEU A 156 -54.01 -23.96 -25.70
CA LEU A 156 -53.17 -22.84 -26.16
C LEU A 156 -53.47 -22.40 -27.60
N GLN A 157 -53.84 -23.34 -28.47
CA GLN A 157 -54.30 -23.03 -29.83
C GLN A 157 -55.64 -22.29 -29.82
N GLN A 158 -56.54 -22.61 -28.87
CA GLN A 158 -57.79 -21.88 -28.66
C GLN A 158 -57.55 -20.48 -28.09
N TYR A 159 -56.65 -20.30 -27.11
CA TYR A 159 -56.22 -18.97 -26.64
C TYR A 159 -55.65 -18.09 -27.76
N ALA A 160 -54.74 -18.62 -28.58
CA ALA A 160 -54.19 -17.88 -29.72
C ALA A 160 -55.29 -17.45 -30.71
N CYS A 161 -56.29 -18.31 -30.94
CA CYS A 161 -57.44 -18.03 -31.80
C CYS A 161 -58.36 -16.94 -31.20
N VAL A 162 -58.64 -17.00 -29.89
CA VAL A 162 -59.47 -16.01 -29.17
C VAL A 162 -58.76 -14.65 -29.14
N LEU A 163 -57.47 -14.60 -28.80
CA LEU A 163 -56.67 -13.36 -28.78
C LEU A 163 -56.56 -12.75 -30.19
N ALA A 164 -56.44 -13.55 -31.25
CA ALA A 164 -56.48 -13.06 -32.63
C ALA A 164 -57.86 -12.46 -32.98
N LYS A 165 -58.97 -13.09 -32.56
CA LYS A 165 -60.33 -12.55 -32.74
C LYS A 165 -60.52 -11.23 -31.98
N LEU A 166 -60.08 -11.14 -30.73
CA LEU A 166 -60.07 -9.90 -29.94
C LEU A 166 -59.28 -8.80 -30.67
N LYS A 167 -58.06 -9.10 -31.15
CA LYS A 167 -57.23 -8.17 -31.93
C LYS A 167 -57.88 -7.70 -33.23
N THR A 168 -58.73 -8.52 -33.87
CA THR A 168 -59.51 -8.07 -35.04
C THR A 168 -60.71 -7.20 -34.69
N ALA A 169 -61.33 -7.40 -33.52
CA ALA A 169 -62.49 -6.61 -33.06
C ALA A 169 -62.10 -5.23 -32.50
N THR A 170 -60.87 -5.06 -32.01
CA THR A 170 -60.42 -3.89 -31.23
C THR A 170 -59.53 -2.91 -32.01
N ARG A 171 -59.45 -3.03 -33.33
CA ARG A 171 -58.51 -2.30 -34.23
C ARG A 171 -58.53 -0.75 -34.18
N GLN A 172 -59.39 -0.13 -33.39
CA GLN A 172 -59.55 1.33 -33.27
C GLN A 172 -59.40 1.87 -31.84
N SER A 173 -59.19 1.03 -30.81
CA SER A 173 -59.03 1.50 -29.42
C SER A 173 -57.57 1.59 -28.97
N LEU A 174 -57.32 2.42 -27.95
CA LEU A 174 -56.01 2.58 -27.30
C LEU A 174 -55.49 1.27 -26.65
N GLU A 175 -56.38 0.28 -26.45
CA GLU A 175 -56.09 -0.98 -25.76
C GLU A 175 -55.56 -2.07 -26.72
N ALA A 176 -55.64 -1.82 -28.03
CA ALA A 176 -55.19 -2.75 -29.07
C ALA A 176 -53.69 -3.12 -28.94
N GLU A 177 -52.88 -2.24 -28.34
CA GLU A 177 -51.46 -2.48 -28.09
C GLU A 177 -51.23 -3.61 -27.07
N LYS A 178 -51.88 -3.55 -25.90
CA LYS A 178 -51.80 -4.61 -24.87
C LYS A 178 -52.33 -5.96 -25.38
N ILE A 179 -53.42 -5.95 -26.16
CA ILE A 179 -53.98 -7.16 -26.78
C ILE A 179 -53.00 -7.71 -27.84
N SER A 180 -52.33 -6.84 -28.59
CA SER A 180 -51.28 -7.23 -29.54
C SER A 180 -50.07 -7.84 -28.85
N GLU A 181 -49.59 -7.23 -27.76
CA GLU A 181 -48.48 -7.74 -26.94
C GLU A 181 -48.81 -9.14 -26.37
N ALA A 182 -49.99 -9.30 -25.74
CA ALA A 182 -50.44 -10.59 -25.22
C ALA A 182 -50.57 -11.64 -26.34
N SER A 183 -51.18 -11.29 -27.48
CA SER A 183 -51.28 -12.17 -28.64
C SER A 183 -49.90 -12.63 -29.14
N GLU A 184 -48.90 -11.74 -29.15
CA GLU A 184 -47.53 -12.06 -29.54
C GLU A 184 -46.80 -12.92 -28.49
N LYS A 185 -47.00 -12.65 -27.19
CA LYS A 185 -46.51 -13.50 -26.08
C LYS A 185 -47.02 -14.93 -26.20
N PHE A 186 -48.32 -15.15 -26.41
CA PHE A 186 -48.90 -16.48 -26.58
C PHE A 186 -48.51 -17.16 -27.91
N ALA A 187 -48.32 -16.41 -28.99
CA ALA A 187 -47.77 -16.97 -30.24
C ALA A 187 -46.32 -17.45 -30.07
N LYS A 188 -45.49 -16.67 -29.36
CA LYS A 188 -44.11 -17.05 -28.97
C LYS A 188 -44.11 -18.28 -28.04
N LEU A 189 -45.04 -18.35 -27.07
CA LEU A 189 -45.22 -19.53 -26.20
C LEU A 189 -45.45 -20.79 -27.03
N ARG A 190 -46.41 -20.79 -27.95
CA ARG A 190 -46.71 -21.98 -28.78
C ARG A 190 -45.48 -22.46 -29.56
N SER A 191 -44.67 -21.54 -30.11
CA SER A 191 -43.43 -21.89 -30.81
C SER A 191 -42.35 -22.44 -29.84
N CYS A 192 -42.21 -21.83 -28.66
CA CYS A 192 -41.30 -22.29 -27.62
C CYS A 192 -41.63 -23.70 -27.14
N LEU A 193 -42.90 -23.95 -26.83
CA LEU A 193 -43.38 -25.23 -26.32
C LEU A 193 -43.22 -26.35 -27.34
N SER A 194 -43.46 -26.08 -28.64
CA SER A 194 -43.15 -27.08 -29.65
C SER A 194 -41.67 -27.43 -29.64
N ARG A 195 -40.79 -26.42 -29.67
CA ARG A 195 -39.35 -26.62 -29.63
C ARG A 195 -38.89 -27.43 -28.40
N ILE A 196 -39.39 -27.14 -27.19
CA ILE A 196 -39.07 -27.89 -25.96
C ILE A 196 -39.42 -29.38 -26.12
N LEU A 197 -40.59 -29.67 -26.68
CA LEU A 197 -41.07 -31.04 -26.91
C LEU A 197 -40.31 -31.73 -28.05
N ASP A 198 -39.98 -31.00 -29.12
CA ASP A 198 -39.23 -31.51 -30.26
C ASP A 198 -37.79 -31.87 -29.84
N GLU A 199 -37.14 -31.01 -29.04
CA GLU A 199 -35.83 -31.25 -28.40
C GLU A 199 -35.87 -32.45 -27.43
N ALA A 200 -36.90 -32.57 -26.58
CA ALA A 200 -37.07 -33.72 -25.69
C ALA A 200 -37.28 -35.04 -26.46
N CYS A 201 -38.13 -35.04 -27.48
CA CYS A 201 -38.40 -36.20 -28.34
C CYS A 201 -37.21 -36.60 -29.23
N LEU A 202 -36.34 -35.66 -29.62
CA LEU A 202 -35.06 -35.96 -30.26
C LEU A 202 -34.12 -36.66 -29.27
N THR A 203 -33.98 -36.11 -28.06
CA THR A 203 -33.13 -36.65 -27.00
C THR A 203 -33.55 -38.06 -26.58
N ALA A 204 -34.86 -38.30 -26.38
CA ALA A 204 -35.38 -39.61 -26.02
C ALA A 204 -35.24 -40.67 -27.14
N ARG A 205 -35.22 -40.24 -28.42
CA ARG A 205 -34.90 -41.13 -29.56
C ARG A 205 -33.41 -41.47 -29.61
N LEU A 206 -32.53 -40.50 -29.36
CA LEU A 206 -31.09 -40.74 -29.26
C LEU A 206 -30.79 -41.83 -28.22
N TRP A 207 -31.35 -41.74 -27.01
CA TRP A 207 -31.19 -42.75 -25.95
C TRP A 207 -31.66 -44.16 -26.32
N LYS A 208 -32.57 -44.30 -27.28
CA LYS A 208 -33.04 -45.60 -27.81
C LYS A 208 -32.15 -46.16 -28.92
N SER A 209 -31.38 -45.31 -29.60
CA SER A 209 -30.35 -45.71 -30.58
C SER A 209 -28.96 -45.95 -29.96
N MET A 210 -28.71 -45.39 -28.77
CA MET A 210 -27.45 -45.48 -28.03
C MET A 210 -27.37 -46.75 -27.18
N GLY A 211 -26.15 -47.27 -27.00
CA GLY A 211 -25.90 -48.39 -26.08
C GLY A 211 -26.08 -47.98 -24.62
N ALA A 212 -26.59 -48.89 -23.78
CA ALA A 212 -26.96 -48.62 -22.39
C ALA A 212 -25.89 -47.89 -21.57
N LYS A 213 -24.61 -48.26 -21.72
CA LYS A 213 -23.47 -47.61 -21.05
C LYS A 213 -23.33 -46.12 -21.39
N CYS A 214 -23.57 -45.75 -22.66
CA CYS A 214 -23.49 -44.36 -23.12
C CYS A 214 -24.70 -43.56 -22.63
N THR A 215 -25.89 -44.17 -22.63
CA THR A 215 -27.11 -43.57 -22.08
C THR A 215 -26.99 -43.33 -20.58
N GLU A 216 -26.44 -44.28 -19.81
CA GLU A 216 -26.20 -44.13 -18.37
C GLU A 216 -25.19 -43.01 -18.05
N ALA A 217 -24.13 -42.87 -18.85
CA ALA A 217 -23.12 -41.82 -18.68
C ALA A 217 -23.59 -40.41 -19.11
N LEU A 218 -24.52 -40.31 -20.08
CA LEU A 218 -24.94 -39.03 -20.66
C LEU A 218 -26.36 -38.58 -20.29
N CYS A 219 -27.23 -39.46 -19.80
CA CYS A 219 -28.61 -39.08 -19.49
C CYS A 219 -28.68 -38.29 -18.18
N THR A 220 -28.86 -36.98 -18.28
CA THR A 220 -29.29 -36.14 -17.16
C THR A 220 -30.69 -35.56 -17.45
N PRO A 221 -31.51 -35.27 -16.43
CA PRO A 221 -32.90 -34.83 -16.61
C PRO A 221 -33.04 -33.53 -17.43
N GLU A 222 -32.00 -32.70 -17.43
CA GLU A 222 -32.00 -31.32 -17.92
C GLU A 222 -31.30 -31.18 -19.29
N ARG A 223 -30.58 -32.24 -19.71
CA ARG A 223 -29.86 -32.28 -20.98
C ARG A 223 -30.82 -32.45 -22.15
N ARG A 224 -30.58 -31.72 -23.24
CA ARG A 224 -31.37 -31.70 -24.47
C ARG A 224 -30.44 -31.69 -25.67
N LEU A 225 -30.68 -32.57 -26.64
CA LEU A 225 -29.95 -32.64 -27.90
C LEU A 225 -30.35 -31.48 -28.82
N LEU A 226 -29.38 -30.70 -29.27
CA LEU A 226 -29.56 -29.55 -30.17
C LEU A 226 -29.15 -29.87 -31.63
N GLU A 227 -28.16 -30.75 -31.83
CA GLU A 227 -27.82 -31.30 -33.13
C GLU A 227 -27.03 -32.62 -33.03
N ASP A 228 -27.18 -33.44 -34.08
CA ASP A 228 -26.43 -34.67 -34.32
C ASP A 228 -25.71 -34.62 -35.68
N SER A 229 -24.45 -35.06 -35.69
CA SER A 229 -23.66 -35.26 -36.92
C SER A 229 -24.26 -36.26 -37.93
N GLU A 230 -25.21 -37.10 -37.53
CA GLU A 230 -25.99 -37.92 -38.48
C GLU A 230 -26.92 -37.07 -39.36
N ASN A 231 -27.47 -35.97 -38.82
CA ASN A 231 -28.32 -35.03 -39.59
C ASN A 231 -27.46 -34.12 -40.48
N ILE A 232 -26.37 -33.57 -39.92
CA ILE A 232 -25.48 -32.63 -40.60
C ILE A 232 -24.04 -33.11 -40.40
N HIS A 233 -23.53 -33.85 -41.39
CA HIS A 233 -22.22 -34.51 -41.29
C HIS A 233 -21.05 -33.57 -40.96
N ILE A 234 -20.42 -33.85 -39.83
CA ILE A 234 -19.18 -33.26 -39.33
C ILE A 234 -18.37 -34.34 -38.60
N CYS A 235 -17.04 -34.33 -38.70
CA CYS A 235 -16.15 -35.30 -38.06
C CYS A 235 -15.03 -34.60 -37.29
N ALA A 236 -14.60 -35.11 -36.14
CA ALA A 236 -13.49 -34.54 -35.39
C ALA A 236 -12.11 -35.10 -35.80
N ARG A 237 -11.05 -34.31 -35.56
CA ARG A 237 -9.62 -34.70 -35.60
C ARG A 237 -8.82 -33.88 -34.57
N PRO A 238 -7.77 -34.40 -33.93
CA PRO A 238 -7.18 -35.73 -34.09
C PRO A 238 -7.98 -36.82 -33.37
N GLY A 239 -7.87 -38.06 -33.87
CA GLY A 239 -8.78 -39.15 -33.51
C GLY A 239 -10.09 -39.04 -34.30
N ARG A 240 -10.44 -40.06 -35.08
CA ARG A 240 -11.69 -40.07 -35.86
C ARG A 240 -12.86 -40.33 -34.91
N ALA A 241 -13.47 -39.28 -34.39
CA ALA A 241 -14.79 -39.38 -33.78
C ALA A 241 -15.82 -39.55 -34.91
N ASP A 242 -16.49 -40.70 -34.94
CA ASP A 242 -17.43 -41.08 -35.99
C ASP A 242 -18.78 -40.35 -35.85
N ARG A 243 -19.11 -39.90 -34.63
CA ARG A 243 -20.33 -39.13 -34.31
C ARG A 243 -20.05 -38.00 -33.32
N VAL A 244 -20.60 -36.83 -33.60
CA VAL A 244 -20.53 -35.61 -32.78
C VAL A 244 -21.95 -35.24 -32.35
N LEU A 245 -22.14 -35.03 -31.04
CA LEU A 245 -23.44 -34.69 -30.43
C LEU A 245 -23.31 -33.35 -29.71
N LEU A 246 -24.15 -32.39 -30.06
CA LEU A 246 -24.25 -31.10 -29.36
C LEU A 246 -25.49 -31.10 -28.47
N PHE A 247 -25.26 -31.02 -27.15
CA PHE A 247 -26.31 -30.80 -26.17
C PHE A 247 -26.39 -29.31 -25.79
N ASN A 248 -27.31 -28.96 -24.89
CA ASN A 248 -27.47 -27.62 -24.32
C ASN A 248 -26.43 -27.25 -23.25
N ASP A 249 -25.70 -28.24 -22.72
CA ASP A 249 -24.70 -28.07 -21.65
C ASP A 249 -23.29 -28.54 -22.07
N ILE A 250 -23.19 -29.60 -22.87
CA ILE A 250 -21.92 -30.20 -23.32
C ILE A 250 -21.86 -30.48 -24.83
N LEU A 251 -20.66 -30.47 -25.39
CA LEU A 251 -20.35 -31.11 -26.67
C LEU A 251 -19.75 -32.50 -26.40
N VAL A 252 -20.19 -33.54 -27.13
CA VAL A 252 -19.69 -34.91 -27.00
C VAL A 252 -19.13 -35.43 -28.32
N LEU A 253 -17.92 -36.00 -28.26
CA LEU A 253 -17.29 -36.75 -29.34
C LEU A 253 -17.38 -38.25 -29.01
N MET A 254 -17.83 -39.06 -29.97
CA MET A 254 -17.91 -40.52 -29.83
C MET A 254 -16.99 -41.22 -30.82
N GLN A 255 -16.15 -42.13 -30.31
CA GLN A 255 -15.29 -43.01 -31.09
C GLN A 255 -15.53 -44.46 -30.65
N GLY A 256 -16.40 -45.17 -31.36
CA GLY A 256 -16.90 -46.48 -30.92
C GLY A 256 -17.60 -46.38 -29.56
N ASN A 257 -17.04 -47.06 -28.54
CA ASN A 257 -17.54 -47.00 -27.16
C ASN A 257 -16.88 -45.91 -26.30
N ASN A 258 -15.88 -45.18 -26.82
CA ASN A 258 -15.20 -44.12 -26.08
C ASN A 258 -15.94 -42.79 -26.24
N LEU A 259 -16.10 -42.09 -25.11
CA LEU A 259 -16.82 -40.83 -24.97
C LEU A 259 -15.87 -39.75 -24.46
N GLN A 260 -15.78 -38.63 -25.17
CA GLN A 260 -15.15 -37.40 -24.68
C GLN A 260 -16.22 -36.31 -24.61
N SER A 261 -16.30 -35.62 -23.47
CA SER A 261 -17.30 -34.58 -23.21
C SER A 261 -16.63 -33.27 -22.80
N PHE A 262 -17.06 -32.16 -23.40
CA PHE A 262 -16.52 -30.82 -23.20
C PHE A 262 -17.64 -29.88 -22.75
N ASP A 263 -17.43 -29.14 -21.65
CA ASP A 263 -18.37 -28.12 -21.16
C ASP A 263 -18.43 -26.93 -22.13
N LEU A 264 -19.64 -26.53 -22.54
CA LEU A 264 -19.83 -25.40 -23.44
C LEU A 264 -19.36 -24.06 -22.83
N LYS A 265 -19.38 -23.92 -21.50
CA LYS A 265 -18.79 -22.77 -20.79
C LYS A 265 -17.27 -22.66 -20.98
N LEU A 266 -16.62 -23.72 -21.45
CA LEU A 266 -15.17 -23.82 -21.67
C LEU A 266 -14.80 -24.20 -23.12
N LEU A 267 -15.75 -24.13 -24.06
CA LEU A 267 -15.55 -24.38 -25.48
C LEU A 267 -15.54 -23.09 -26.31
N TRP A 268 -14.45 -22.78 -27.00
CA TRP A 268 -14.32 -21.65 -27.96
C TRP A 268 -14.26 -22.17 -29.39
N ILE A 269 -14.68 -21.34 -30.35
CA ILE A 269 -14.37 -21.53 -31.78
C ILE A 269 -13.35 -20.46 -32.18
N ASP A 270 -12.18 -20.88 -32.65
CA ASP A 270 -11.18 -19.96 -33.19
C ASP A 270 -11.48 -19.68 -34.66
N THR A 271 -11.69 -18.40 -34.97
CA THR A 271 -11.99 -17.89 -36.32
C THR A 271 -10.76 -17.32 -37.03
N SER A 272 -9.59 -17.26 -36.36
CA SER A 272 -8.36 -16.70 -36.93
C SER A 272 -7.65 -17.65 -37.91
N TYR A 273 -7.83 -18.98 -37.75
CA TYR A 273 -7.33 -19.99 -38.67
C TYR A 273 -8.05 -19.93 -40.03
N SER A 274 -7.39 -19.35 -41.03
CA SER A 274 -7.96 -19.03 -42.34
C SER A 274 -7.08 -19.47 -43.53
N GLU A 275 -6.36 -20.59 -43.41
CA GLU A 275 -5.62 -21.18 -44.55
C GLU A 275 -6.00 -22.65 -44.85
N ASN A 276 -6.13 -22.92 -46.17
CA ASN A 276 -6.18 -24.21 -46.87
C ASN A 276 -7.31 -25.23 -46.63
N GLU A 277 -8.05 -25.24 -45.51
CA GLU A 277 -9.24 -26.12 -45.34
C GLU A 277 -10.57 -25.35 -45.21
N ASN A 278 -11.21 -25.06 -46.35
CA ASN A 278 -12.47 -24.29 -46.46
C ASN A 278 -13.66 -24.80 -45.60
N CYS A 279 -13.59 -26.01 -45.05
CA CYS A 279 -14.68 -26.63 -44.26
C CYS A 279 -14.29 -27.02 -42.81
N ALA A 280 -13.13 -26.58 -42.31
CA ALA A 280 -12.70 -26.84 -40.93
C ALA A 280 -13.19 -25.77 -39.92
N LEU A 281 -13.50 -26.19 -38.68
CA LEU A 281 -13.69 -25.34 -37.51
C LEU A 281 -12.69 -25.76 -36.43
N LEU A 282 -11.86 -24.84 -35.94
CA LEU A 282 -10.98 -25.12 -34.80
C LEU A 282 -11.75 -24.91 -33.50
N ILE A 283 -11.92 -25.97 -32.73
CA ILE A 283 -12.47 -25.95 -31.38
C ILE A 283 -11.31 -25.90 -30.39
N VAL A 284 -11.38 -24.93 -29.48
CA VAL A 284 -10.39 -24.69 -28.44
C VAL A 284 -11.03 -24.93 -27.08
N THR A 285 -10.39 -25.75 -26.26
CA THR A 285 -10.80 -26.08 -24.88
C THR A 285 -9.60 -25.91 -23.92
N PRO A 286 -9.75 -26.09 -22.60
CA PRO A 286 -8.65 -25.89 -21.65
C PRO A 286 -7.41 -26.77 -21.85
N GLU A 287 -7.59 -28.02 -22.32
CA GLU A 287 -6.49 -28.98 -22.51
C GLU A 287 -6.38 -29.48 -23.96
N ASP A 288 -7.50 -29.57 -24.68
CA ASP A 288 -7.55 -30.12 -26.04
C ASP A 288 -7.90 -29.06 -27.09
N ASN A 289 -7.20 -29.11 -28.23
CA ASN A 289 -7.55 -28.38 -29.44
C ASN A 289 -7.82 -29.38 -30.57
N PHE A 290 -9.00 -29.30 -31.20
CA PHE A 290 -9.41 -30.24 -32.25
C PHE A 290 -10.21 -29.56 -33.36
N PHE A 291 -10.11 -30.11 -34.56
CA PHE A 291 -10.83 -29.62 -35.74
C PHE A 291 -12.11 -30.41 -35.97
N LEU A 292 -13.22 -29.71 -36.17
CA LEU A 292 -14.46 -30.26 -36.70
C LEU A 292 -14.53 -29.99 -38.21
N LEU A 293 -14.50 -31.06 -39.01
CA LEU A 293 -14.46 -31.02 -40.46
C LEU A 293 -15.83 -31.30 -41.06
N ALA A 294 -16.43 -30.30 -41.71
CA ALA A 294 -17.70 -30.45 -42.41
C ALA A 294 -17.50 -30.91 -43.86
N LYS A 295 -18.49 -31.59 -44.45
CA LYS A 295 -18.47 -31.96 -45.89
C LYS A 295 -18.71 -30.77 -46.83
N ALA A 296 -19.22 -29.64 -46.32
CA ALA A 296 -19.54 -28.45 -47.11
C ALA A 296 -19.53 -27.17 -46.27
N ALA A 297 -19.22 -26.02 -46.89
CA ALA A 297 -19.19 -24.72 -46.22
C ALA A 297 -20.54 -24.33 -45.57
N LYS A 298 -21.68 -24.74 -46.15
CA LYS A 298 -23.01 -24.55 -45.54
C LYS A 298 -23.16 -25.33 -44.23
N ALA A 299 -22.68 -26.57 -44.18
CA ALA A 299 -22.69 -27.39 -42.96
C ALA A 299 -21.76 -26.81 -41.89
N LYS A 300 -20.56 -26.33 -42.28
CA LYS A 300 -19.66 -25.57 -41.39
C LYS A 300 -20.37 -24.38 -40.73
N ALA A 301 -21.02 -23.52 -41.53
CA ALA A 301 -21.69 -22.33 -41.02
C ALA A 301 -22.84 -22.67 -40.06
N VAL A 302 -23.63 -23.72 -40.35
CA VAL A 302 -24.71 -24.17 -39.44
C VAL A 302 -24.15 -24.70 -38.13
N TRP A 303 -23.10 -25.52 -38.15
CA TRP A 303 -22.46 -26.03 -36.93
C TRP A 303 -21.84 -24.91 -36.10
N GLN A 304 -21.10 -23.98 -36.71
CA GLN A 304 -20.54 -22.82 -36.04
C GLN A 304 -21.63 -21.99 -35.34
N TRP A 305 -22.72 -21.68 -36.04
CA TRP A 305 -23.85 -20.94 -35.46
C TRP A 305 -24.54 -21.70 -34.33
N LYS A 306 -24.75 -23.01 -34.48
CA LYS A 306 -25.38 -23.85 -33.44
C LYS A 306 -24.52 -23.93 -32.17
N ILE A 307 -23.20 -24.13 -32.32
CA ILE A 307 -22.28 -24.18 -31.18
C ILE A 307 -22.18 -22.81 -30.51
N ASN A 308 -21.96 -21.71 -31.24
CA ASN A 308 -21.91 -20.36 -30.67
C ASN A 308 -23.19 -20.02 -29.91
N ARG A 309 -24.36 -20.39 -30.46
CA ARG A 309 -25.65 -20.22 -29.79
C ARG A 309 -25.75 -21.05 -28.50
N ALA A 310 -25.37 -22.32 -28.54
CA ALA A 310 -25.42 -23.21 -27.37
C ALA A 310 -24.47 -22.71 -26.26
N VAL A 311 -23.25 -22.30 -26.62
CA VAL A 311 -22.29 -21.66 -25.72
C VAL A 311 -22.87 -20.36 -25.12
N GLY A 312 -23.45 -19.49 -25.95
CA GLY A 312 -24.08 -18.26 -25.48
C GLY A 312 -25.24 -18.49 -24.49
N GLN A 313 -26.00 -19.58 -24.66
CA GLN A 313 -27.04 -19.98 -23.72
C GLN A 313 -26.47 -20.58 -22.43
N ALA A 314 -25.44 -21.43 -22.52
CA ALA A 314 -24.78 -22.03 -21.36
C ALA A 314 -24.11 -20.98 -20.45
N LEU A 315 -23.55 -19.91 -21.02
CA LEU A 315 -22.86 -18.84 -20.28
C LEU A 315 -23.77 -17.91 -19.49
N GLN A 316 -25.07 -17.83 -19.80
CA GLN A 316 -25.97 -16.90 -19.13
C GLN A 316 -26.46 -17.42 -17.76
N ASP A 317 -26.29 -18.72 -17.47
CA ASP A 317 -26.70 -19.52 -16.29
C ASP A 317 -28.18 -19.44 -15.87
N LYS A 318 -28.86 -18.37 -16.24
CA LYS A 318 -30.30 -18.25 -16.31
C LYS A 318 -30.82 -19.15 -17.42
N ARG A 319 -31.49 -20.23 -17.03
CA ARG A 319 -32.43 -20.96 -17.89
C ARG A 319 -33.72 -20.18 -18.10
N ASP A 320 -33.58 -18.88 -18.36
CA ASP A 320 -34.69 -18.04 -18.74
C ASP A 320 -35.15 -18.55 -20.11
N LEU A 321 -36.30 -19.23 -20.07
CA LEU A 321 -37.40 -19.14 -21.02
C LEU A 321 -37.05 -18.24 -22.22
N PRO A 322 -36.99 -18.76 -23.46
CA PRO A 322 -36.30 -18.12 -24.57
C PRO A 322 -36.66 -16.64 -24.73
N LEU A 323 -35.77 -15.79 -24.20
CA LEU A 323 -35.83 -14.33 -24.07
C LEU A 323 -37.20 -13.71 -24.39
N TRP A 324 -38.16 -13.86 -23.47
CA TRP A 324 -39.31 -12.96 -23.45
C TRP A 324 -38.87 -11.59 -22.96
N GLY A 325 -38.73 -10.64 -23.89
CA GLY A 325 -38.64 -9.22 -23.54
C GLY A 325 -37.49 -8.41 -24.13
N ASP A 326 -36.62 -8.97 -25.00
CA ASP A 326 -35.64 -8.15 -25.73
C ASP A 326 -35.65 -8.43 -27.24
N THR A 327 -36.43 -7.64 -27.96
CA THR A 327 -36.46 -7.60 -29.44
C THR A 327 -35.55 -6.52 -30.02
N GLY A 328 -34.67 -5.90 -29.21
CA GLY A 328 -33.77 -4.82 -29.65
C GLY A 328 -32.42 -5.31 -30.16
N LYS A 329 -31.87 -6.38 -29.57
CA LYS A 329 -30.60 -6.99 -30.00
C LYS A 329 -30.73 -8.51 -30.02
N GLY A 330 -30.72 -9.09 -31.22
CA GLY A 330 -30.54 -10.54 -31.37
C GLY A 330 -29.26 -10.99 -30.63
N PRO A 331 -29.19 -12.25 -30.15
CA PRO A 331 -28.01 -12.75 -29.47
C PRO A 331 -26.77 -12.47 -30.34
N LYS A 332 -25.75 -11.83 -29.74
CA LYS A 332 -24.47 -11.57 -30.43
C LYS A 332 -24.03 -12.89 -31.07
N SER A 333 -23.73 -12.86 -32.38
CA SER A 333 -23.46 -14.08 -33.16
C SER A 333 -22.31 -14.92 -32.58
N ASP A 334 -21.42 -14.27 -31.84
CA ASP A 334 -20.26 -14.87 -31.21
C ASP A 334 -20.30 -14.65 -29.69
N PRO A 335 -20.01 -15.69 -28.88
CA PRO A 335 -19.90 -15.57 -27.43
C PRO A 335 -18.68 -14.70 -27.04
N PRO A 336 -18.64 -14.15 -25.80
CA PRO A 336 -17.52 -13.34 -25.37
C PRO A 336 -16.21 -14.16 -25.33
N LEU A 337 -15.13 -13.56 -25.85
CA LEU A 337 -13.78 -14.15 -25.87
C LEU A 337 -13.27 -14.45 -24.45
N CYS A 338 -13.49 -13.52 -23.51
CA CYS A 338 -13.18 -13.67 -22.09
C CYS A 338 -14.44 -14.03 -21.30
N ARG A 339 -14.36 -15.00 -20.38
CA ARG A 339 -15.49 -15.49 -19.59
C ARG A 339 -15.06 -16.19 -18.30
N CYS A 340 -15.88 -16.13 -17.25
CA CYS A 340 -15.59 -16.80 -15.98
C CYS A 340 -16.08 -18.26 -15.99
N ALA A 341 -15.24 -19.19 -15.52
CA ALA A 341 -15.58 -20.61 -15.36
C ALA A 341 -14.63 -21.30 -14.36
N SER A 342 -15.05 -22.47 -13.86
CA SER A 342 -14.21 -23.38 -13.06
C SER A 342 -13.83 -24.61 -13.90
N PHE A 343 -12.58 -25.04 -13.83
CA PHE A 343 -12.09 -26.25 -14.51
C PHE A 343 -10.99 -26.94 -13.70
N THR A 344 -11.03 -28.27 -13.64
CA THR A 344 -9.95 -29.10 -13.06
C THR A 344 -9.16 -29.76 -14.18
N PHE A 345 -7.89 -29.37 -14.31
CA PHE A 345 -6.95 -29.94 -15.28
C PHE A 345 -6.67 -31.41 -14.98
N ARG A 346 -6.49 -32.22 -16.02
CA ARG A 346 -6.27 -33.67 -15.96
C ARG A 346 -4.98 -34.09 -16.66
N THR A 347 -4.63 -33.41 -17.75
CA THR A 347 -3.55 -33.77 -18.66
C THR A 347 -2.44 -32.72 -18.71
N GLU A 348 -2.75 -31.44 -18.49
CA GLU A 348 -1.77 -30.35 -18.46
C GLU A 348 -0.70 -30.60 -17.39
N GLU A 349 0.56 -30.83 -17.76
CA GLU A 349 1.62 -31.26 -16.83
C GLU A 349 1.82 -30.28 -15.66
N ARG A 350 1.77 -28.97 -15.96
CA ARG A 350 1.98 -27.88 -15.00
C ARG A 350 0.87 -27.78 -13.94
N PHE A 351 -0.36 -28.08 -14.35
CA PHE A 351 -1.57 -27.87 -13.54
C PHE A 351 -2.29 -29.18 -13.20
N ARG A 352 -1.64 -30.33 -13.38
CA ARG A 352 -2.25 -31.65 -13.23
C ARG A 352 -3.04 -31.80 -11.92
N SER A 353 -4.33 -32.10 -12.06
CA SER A 353 -5.32 -32.21 -10.97
C SER A 353 -5.59 -30.92 -10.17
N ALA A 354 -5.06 -29.77 -10.58
CA ALA A 354 -5.38 -28.47 -10.02
C ALA A 354 -6.69 -27.93 -10.60
N THR A 355 -7.43 -27.17 -9.79
CA THR A 355 -8.65 -26.48 -10.20
C THR A 355 -8.38 -24.99 -10.34
N TYR A 356 -8.69 -24.45 -11.51
CA TYR A 356 -8.70 -23.01 -11.76
C TYR A 356 -10.13 -22.49 -11.74
N GLU A 357 -10.35 -21.40 -11.01
CA GLU A 357 -11.61 -20.67 -10.89
C GLU A 357 -11.35 -19.21 -11.23
N GLY A 358 -11.94 -18.71 -12.31
CA GLY A 358 -11.71 -17.33 -12.72
C GLY A 358 -12.01 -17.09 -14.19
N GLU A 359 -11.44 -16.00 -14.72
CA GLU A 359 -11.55 -15.63 -16.13
C GLU A 359 -10.71 -16.55 -17.04
N TRP A 360 -11.23 -16.81 -18.23
CA TRP A 360 -10.58 -17.60 -19.28
C TRP A 360 -10.68 -16.86 -20.61
N CYS A 361 -9.62 -16.92 -21.42
CA CYS A 361 -9.60 -16.41 -22.79
C CYS A 361 -9.02 -17.47 -23.73
N LEU A 362 -9.79 -17.88 -24.75
CA LEU A 362 -9.38 -18.86 -25.77
C LEU A 362 -8.72 -20.12 -25.17
N GLY A 363 -9.42 -20.81 -24.26
CA GLY A 363 -8.93 -22.02 -23.61
C GLY A 363 -7.91 -21.80 -22.49
N LYS A 364 -7.41 -20.58 -22.27
CA LYS A 364 -6.34 -20.34 -21.30
C LYS A 364 -6.79 -19.47 -20.11
N PRO A 365 -6.30 -19.75 -18.89
CA PRO A 365 -6.39 -18.83 -17.76
C PRO A 365 -5.98 -17.39 -18.15
N HIS A 366 -6.81 -16.42 -17.79
CA HIS A 366 -6.63 -15.01 -18.14
C HIS A 366 -7.31 -14.13 -17.10
N GLY A 367 -7.01 -12.84 -17.03
CA GLY A 367 -7.71 -11.91 -16.13
C GLY A 367 -7.55 -12.33 -14.67
N LYS A 368 -8.57 -12.13 -13.84
CA LYS A 368 -8.51 -12.52 -12.42
C LYS A 368 -8.89 -13.97 -12.23
N GLY A 369 -8.13 -14.68 -11.39
CA GLY A 369 -8.43 -16.07 -11.06
C GLY A 369 -7.74 -16.61 -9.83
N LYS A 370 -8.13 -17.83 -9.47
CA LYS A 370 -7.58 -18.61 -8.37
C LYS A 370 -7.29 -20.03 -8.86
N LEU A 371 -6.06 -20.47 -8.68
CA LEU A 371 -5.59 -21.82 -8.99
C LEU A 371 -5.31 -22.56 -7.68
N THR A 372 -5.88 -23.75 -7.50
CA THR A 372 -5.76 -24.56 -6.27
C THR A 372 -5.31 -25.97 -6.62
N TRP A 373 -4.20 -26.43 -6.05
CA TRP A 373 -3.63 -27.75 -6.29
C TRP A 373 -4.04 -28.76 -5.20
N PRO A 374 -4.07 -30.09 -5.49
CA PRO A 374 -4.46 -31.12 -4.51
C PRO A 374 -3.57 -31.22 -3.27
N ASN A 375 -2.34 -30.72 -3.34
CA ASN A 375 -1.39 -30.67 -2.22
C ASN A 375 -1.72 -29.53 -1.21
N GLY A 376 -2.73 -28.70 -1.47
CA GLY A 376 -3.09 -27.53 -0.65
C GLY A 376 -2.39 -26.23 -1.06
N GLN A 377 -1.47 -26.28 -2.03
CA GLN A 377 -0.91 -25.08 -2.65
C GLN A 377 -2.02 -24.32 -3.38
N ASN A 378 -1.95 -22.99 -3.38
CA ASN A 378 -2.80 -22.16 -4.20
C ASN A 378 -2.10 -20.88 -4.69
N TYR A 379 -2.67 -20.28 -5.72
CA TYR A 379 -2.35 -18.96 -6.23
C TYR A 379 -3.66 -18.20 -6.44
N ALA A 380 -3.72 -16.92 -6.07
CA ALA A 380 -4.81 -16.02 -6.41
C ALA A 380 -4.26 -14.67 -6.87
N GLY A 381 -4.65 -14.21 -8.05
CA GLY A 381 -4.09 -13.02 -8.69
C GLY A 381 -4.47 -12.95 -10.16
N ASP A 382 -3.73 -12.13 -10.92
CA ASP A 382 -3.95 -12.01 -12.35
C ASP A 382 -3.26 -13.15 -13.15
N PHE A 383 -3.80 -13.40 -14.34
CA PHE A 383 -3.34 -14.40 -15.30
C PHE A 383 -3.31 -13.80 -16.71
N LYS A 384 -2.35 -14.26 -17.52
CA LYS A 384 -2.19 -13.85 -18.92
C LYS A 384 -1.72 -15.04 -19.76
N LYS A 385 -2.50 -15.39 -20.78
CA LYS A 385 -2.20 -16.49 -21.73
C LYS A 385 -1.92 -17.85 -21.06
N GLY A 386 -2.51 -18.13 -19.91
CA GLY A 386 -2.33 -19.38 -19.15
C GLY A 386 -1.28 -19.33 -18.04
N PHE A 387 -0.63 -18.19 -17.84
CA PHE A 387 0.41 -18.00 -16.83
C PHE A 387 0.03 -16.93 -15.81
N GLU A 388 0.44 -17.13 -14.57
CA GLU A 388 0.42 -16.16 -13.48
C GLU A 388 1.19 -14.91 -13.90
N ASN A 389 0.57 -13.75 -13.78
CA ASN A 389 1.10 -12.48 -14.26
C ASN A 389 0.56 -11.34 -13.38
N GLY A 390 1.15 -10.14 -13.41
CA GLY A 390 0.65 -9.02 -12.62
C GLY A 390 0.85 -9.25 -11.12
N PHE A 391 -0.09 -8.84 -10.27
CA PHE A 391 0.03 -9.07 -8.83
C PHE A 391 -0.65 -10.38 -8.42
N GLY A 392 -0.03 -11.14 -7.52
CA GLY A 392 -0.56 -12.43 -7.08
C GLY A 392 -0.04 -12.91 -5.72
N ILE A 393 -0.89 -13.67 -5.04
CA ILE A 393 -0.61 -14.28 -3.74
C ILE A 393 -0.56 -15.79 -3.92
N CYS A 394 0.61 -16.39 -3.67
CA CYS A 394 0.78 -17.84 -3.62
C CYS A 394 0.92 -18.32 -2.16
N LEU A 395 0.20 -19.39 -1.81
CA LEU A 395 0.36 -20.12 -0.55
C LEU A 395 0.93 -21.50 -0.87
N ILE A 396 2.07 -21.83 -0.25
CA ILE A 396 2.73 -23.13 -0.37
C ILE A 396 2.77 -23.78 1.03
N PRO A 397 2.05 -24.89 1.29
CA PRO A 397 2.09 -25.58 2.57
C PRO A 397 3.50 -26.13 2.86
N GLN A 398 3.84 -26.25 4.14
CA GLN A 398 5.05 -26.94 4.62
C GLN A 398 4.70 -28.34 5.15
N GLU A 399 5.72 -29.11 5.57
CA GLU A 399 5.54 -30.49 6.09
C GLU A 399 4.57 -30.56 7.28
N SER A 400 4.56 -29.52 8.12
CA SER A 400 3.54 -29.25 9.13
C SER A 400 2.33 -28.53 8.53
N LYS A 401 1.13 -29.11 8.66
CA LYS A 401 -0.12 -28.60 8.06
C LYS A 401 -0.54 -27.19 8.50
N ASP A 402 0.02 -26.68 9.60
CA ASP A 402 -0.32 -25.38 10.19
C ASP A 402 0.62 -24.25 9.75
N HIS A 403 1.69 -24.55 8.99
CA HIS A 403 2.64 -23.57 8.49
C HIS A 403 2.66 -23.51 6.95
N TYR A 404 2.66 -22.29 6.42
CA TYR A 404 2.62 -22.00 4.99
C TYR A 404 3.66 -20.93 4.67
N ASN A 405 4.35 -21.09 3.53
CA ASN A 405 5.05 -19.96 2.92
C ASN A 405 4.03 -19.16 2.10
N CYS A 406 3.90 -17.86 2.38
CA CYS A 406 2.99 -16.95 1.70
C CYS A 406 3.78 -15.90 0.90
N TYR A 407 3.69 -15.99 -0.42
CA TYR A 407 4.38 -15.12 -1.38
C TYR A 407 3.39 -14.09 -1.94
N LYS A 408 3.49 -12.83 -1.54
CA LYS A 408 2.64 -11.71 -1.99
C LYS A 408 3.49 -10.83 -2.90
N CYS A 409 3.50 -11.10 -4.19
CA CYS A 409 4.51 -10.55 -5.11
C CYS A 409 3.97 -10.32 -6.52
N HIS A 410 4.79 -9.67 -7.35
CA HIS A 410 4.54 -9.54 -8.77
C HIS A 410 5.02 -10.79 -9.53
N TRP A 411 4.28 -11.17 -10.55
CA TRP A 411 4.48 -12.36 -11.37
C TRP A 411 4.58 -11.97 -12.85
N ARG A 412 5.37 -12.73 -13.59
CA ARG A 412 5.50 -12.63 -15.04
C ARG A 412 5.71 -14.02 -15.61
N ASP A 413 4.85 -14.40 -16.55
CA ASP A 413 4.91 -15.70 -17.25
C ASP A 413 5.09 -16.91 -16.31
N GLY A 414 4.42 -16.88 -15.15
CA GLY A 414 4.43 -17.98 -14.17
C GLY A 414 5.58 -17.95 -13.16
N GLN A 415 6.36 -16.86 -13.11
CA GLN A 415 7.52 -16.70 -12.21
C GLN A 415 7.44 -15.39 -11.42
N MET A 416 7.90 -15.40 -10.17
CA MET A 416 8.01 -14.18 -9.36
C MET A 416 9.03 -13.22 -9.98
N ASN A 417 8.59 -11.99 -10.29
CA ASN A 417 9.36 -10.99 -11.00
C ASN A 417 8.88 -9.58 -10.63
N GLY A 418 9.71 -8.81 -9.93
CA GLY A 418 9.36 -7.52 -9.32
C GLY A 418 9.34 -7.57 -7.78
N TYR A 419 8.80 -6.54 -7.15
CA TYR A 419 8.70 -6.46 -5.69
C TYR A 419 7.69 -7.47 -5.10
N GLY A 420 8.00 -7.96 -3.90
CA GLY A 420 7.06 -8.72 -3.08
C GLY A 420 7.44 -8.85 -1.60
N ILE A 421 6.47 -9.31 -0.81
CA ILE A 421 6.63 -9.70 0.59
C ILE A 421 6.40 -11.20 0.70
N CYS A 422 7.36 -11.91 1.29
CA CYS A 422 7.28 -13.34 1.57
C CYS A 422 7.31 -13.58 3.08
N GLU A 423 6.24 -14.15 3.60
CA GLU A 423 6.11 -14.63 4.97
C GLU A 423 6.38 -16.14 4.95
N TYR A 424 7.49 -16.59 5.52
CA TYR A 424 7.87 -18.00 5.52
C TYR A 424 7.23 -18.74 6.71
N GLY A 425 7.06 -20.06 6.58
CA GLY A 425 6.50 -20.91 7.62
C GLY A 425 7.32 -20.96 8.92
N ASN A 426 8.58 -20.51 8.89
CA ASN A 426 9.44 -20.31 10.05
C ASN A 426 9.38 -18.87 10.63
N GLU A 427 8.28 -18.15 10.36
CA GLU A 427 8.01 -16.77 10.80
C GLU A 427 8.98 -15.69 10.28
N MET A 428 10.00 -16.03 9.48
CA MET A 428 10.85 -15.05 8.82
C MET A 428 10.07 -14.26 7.75
N VAL A 429 10.41 -12.99 7.57
CA VAL A 429 9.77 -12.13 6.56
C VAL A 429 10.83 -11.52 5.65
N TYR A 430 10.72 -11.80 4.35
CA TYR A 430 11.47 -11.10 3.31
C TYR A 430 10.59 -10.04 2.65
N LYS A 431 11.14 -8.85 2.43
CA LYS A 431 10.50 -7.72 1.73
C LYS A 431 11.51 -7.18 0.72
N GLY A 432 11.29 -7.41 -0.56
CA GLY A 432 12.29 -7.09 -1.56
C GLY A 432 11.93 -7.59 -2.95
N TYR A 433 12.91 -7.57 -3.83
CA TYR A 433 12.70 -7.87 -5.23
C TYR A 433 13.01 -9.33 -5.56
N PHE A 434 12.29 -9.82 -6.55
CA PHE A 434 12.39 -11.14 -7.12
C PHE A 434 12.66 -11.04 -8.61
N LYS A 435 13.38 -12.04 -9.12
CA LYS A 435 13.55 -12.28 -10.55
C LYS A 435 13.65 -13.77 -10.77
N ASP A 436 12.89 -14.30 -11.72
CA ASP A 436 12.93 -15.70 -12.13
C ASP A 436 12.80 -16.67 -10.92
N ASN A 437 11.88 -16.34 -9.99
CA ASN A 437 11.63 -17.00 -8.70
C ASN A 437 12.71 -16.88 -7.58
N VAL A 438 13.83 -16.20 -7.80
CA VAL A 438 14.89 -16.01 -6.79
C VAL A 438 14.96 -14.56 -6.30
N ARG A 439 15.44 -14.34 -5.07
CA ARG A 439 15.68 -12.98 -4.55
C ARG A 439 16.82 -12.31 -5.31
N GLU A 440 16.57 -11.12 -5.85
CA GLU A 440 17.48 -10.38 -6.73
C GLU A 440 17.24 -8.86 -6.56
N GLY A 441 18.30 -8.05 -6.46
CA GLY A 441 18.20 -6.61 -6.20
C GLY A 441 18.13 -6.27 -4.71
N PHE A 442 17.59 -5.10 -4.36
CA PHE A 442 17.45 -4.68 -2.96
C PHE A 442 16.42 -5.55 -2.19
N GLY A 443 16.68 -5.84 -0.92
CA GLY A 443 15.73 -6.54 -0.07
C GLY A 443 16.10 -6.60 1.42
N VAL A 444 15.07 -6.63 2.26
CA VAL A 444 15.15 -6.79 3.71
C VAL A 444 14.73 -8.20 4.10
N LEU A 445 15.52 -8.87 4.94
CA LEU A 445 15.15 -10.14 5.58
C LEU A 445 15.18 -9.95 7.09
N ASP A 446 14.02 -10.09 7.74
CA ASP A 446 13.84 -9.92 9.17
C ASP A 446 13.48 -11.27 9.79
N SER A 447 14.19 -11.69 10.85
CA SER A 447 13.81 -12.86 11.65
C SER A 447 13.09 -12.43 12.93
N PRO A 448 12.08 -13.21 13.36
CA PRO A 448 11.23 -12.85 14.47
C PRO A 448 11.97 -12.99 15.81
N PRO A 449 11.55 -12.27 16.87
CA PRO A 449 12.13 -12.42 18.22
C PRO A 449 11.98 -13.83 18.84
N SER A 450 11.11 -14.67 18.28
CA SER A 450 10.92 -16.08 18.63
C SER A 450 12.09 -16.98 18.19
N THR A 451 12.88 -16.55 17.19
CA THR A 451 14.11 -17.27 16.81
C THR A 451 15.20 -17.07 17.86
N GLY A 452 15.95 -18.13 18.20
CA GLY A 452 17.05 -18.06 19.19
C GLY A 452 18.22 -17.15 18.81
N HIS A 453 18.32 -16.78 17.52
CA HIS A 453 19.30 -15.84 16.98
C HIS A 453 18.57 -14.78 16.13
N PRO A 454 17.90 -13.80 16.76
CA PRO A 454 17.10 -12.81 16.04
C PRO A 454 17.98 -11.81 15.29
N PHE A 455 17.75 -11.62 13.99
CA PHE A 455 18.53 -10.73 13.13
C PHE A 455 17.67 -9.91 12.17
N LYS A 456 18.27 -8.90 11.55
CA LYS A 456 17.72 -8.19 10.39
C LYS A 456 18.82 -7.88 9.39
N TYR A 457 18.63 -8.27 8.13
CA TYR A 457 19.50 -7.88 7.02
C TYR A 457 18.78 -6.88 6.12
N THR A 458 19.46 -5.80 5.74
CA THR A 458 19.01 -4.81 4.74
C THR A 458 20.12 -4.63 3.72
N GLY A 459 19.94 -5.08 2.49
CA GLY A 459 21.02 -5.03 1.50
C GLY A 459 20.65 -5.60 0.14
N HIS A 460 21.66 -5.77 -0.70
CA HIS A 460 21.48 -6.36 -2.02
C HIS A 460 21.55 -7.91 -1.99
N TRP A 461 20.75 -8.50 -2.87
CA TRP A 461 20.56 -9.93 -3.08
C TRP A 461 20.84 -10.27 -4.53
N LYS A 462 21.49 -11.41 -4.77
CA LYS A 462 21.72 -11.93 -6.11
C LYS A 462 21.59 -13.44 -6.09
N LYS A 463 20.61 -13.97 -6.83
CA LYS A 463 20.25 -15.40 -6.84
C LYS A 463 20.18 -15.99 -5.43
N ASP A 464 19.31 -15.41 -4.60
CA ASP A 464 19.08 -15.80 -3.20
C ASP A 464 20.24 -15.60 -2.21
N LYS A 465 21.36 -14.99 -2.63
CA LYS A 465 22.52 -14.74 -1.75
C LYS A 465 22.76 -13.27 -1.48
N LYS A 466 23.16 -12.92 -0.26
CA LYS A 466 23.63 -11.56 0.10
C LYS A 466 24.88 -11.24 -0.72
N THR A 467 24.88 -10.11 -1.41
CA THR A 467 26.04 -9.61 -2.19
C THR A 467 26.02 -8.08 -2.24
N GLY A 468 27.18 -7.43 -2.42
CA GLY A 468 27.24 -5.96 -2.52
C GLY A 468 27.18 -5.28 -1.14
N TYR A 469 26.77 -4.02 -1.09
CA TYR A 469 26.64 -3.28 0.17
C TYR A 469 25.39 -3.73 0.94
N GLY A 470 25.52 -3.92 2.26
CA GLY A 470 24.40 -4.33 3.11
C GLY A 470 24.70 -4.22 4.61
N VAL A 471 23.65 -3.98 5.37
CA VAL A 471 23.66 -3.88 6.83
C VAL A 471 23.06 -5.13 7.45
N TRP A 472 23.69 -5.64 8.51
CA TRP A 472 23.24 -6.77 9.30
C TRP A 472 23.19 -6.38 10.78
N ASP A 473 21.99 -6.41 11.35
CA ASP A 473 21.73 -6.23 12.77
C ASP A 473 21.59 -7.60 13.43
N ASP A 474 22.53 -7.93 14.30
CA ASP A 474 22.46 -9.05 15.24
C ASP A 474 21.82 -8.55 16.55
N LYS A 475 20.53 -8.88 16.74
CA LYS A 475 19.73 -8.43 17.89
C LYS A 475 20.03 -9.23 19.15
N GLU A 476 20.74 -10.36 19.04
CA GLU A 476 21.18 -11.18 20.19
C GLU A 476 22.45 -10.59 20.82
N ARG A 477 23.48 -10.34 19.99
CA ARG A 477 24.77 -9.80 20.42
C ARG A 477 24.73 -8.30 20.71
N GLY A 478 23.77 -7.60 20.10
CA GLY A 478 23.78 -6.15 20.03
C GLY A 478 24.93 -5.67 19.15
N GLU A 479 25.11 -6.30 17.99
CA GLU A 479 26.15 -5.97 17.01
C GLU A 479 25.53 -5.60 15.65
N ARG A 480 26.01 -4.51 15.05
CA ARG A 480 25.66 -4.09 13.69
C ARG A 480 26.89 -4.20 12.80
N TYR A 481 26.78 -4.88 11.67
CA TYR A 481 27.78 -4.86 10.58
C TYR A 481 27.25 -4.01 9.42
N ILE A 482 28.03 -3.03 8.99
CA ILE A 482 27.78 -2.16 7.83
C ILE A 482 28.92 -2.39 6.84
N GLY A 483 28.69 -3.02 5.70
CA GLY A 483 29.79 -3.28 4.78
C GLY A 483 29.44 -4.12 3.57
N MET A 484 30.48 -4.66 2.94
CA MET A 484 30.33 -5.45 1.73
C MET A 484 30.07 -6.94 2.04
N TRP A 485 29.33 -7.59 1.14
CA TRP A 485 28.90 -8.99 1.20
C TRP A 485 29.24 -9.71 -0.09
N GLN A 486 29.55 -11.00 0.01
CA GLN A 486 29.71 -11.88 -1.14
C GLN A 486 29.28 -13.30 -0.77
N ASN A 487 28.27 -13.84 -1.47
CA ASN A 487 27.76 -15.20 -1.29
C ASN A 487 27.40 -15.51 0.18
N ASP A 488 26.57 -14.66 0.79
CA ASP A 488 26.09 -14.76 2.18
C ASP A 488 27.12 -14.51 3.29
N GLN A 489 28.38 -14.22 2.92
CA GLN A 489 29.50 -13.99 3.84
C GLN A 489 29.97 -12.53 3.81
N ARG A 490 30.51 -12.03 4.92
CA ARG A 490 31.17 -10.72 4.97
C ARG A 490 32.45 -10.75 4.15
N HIS A 491 32.63 -9.74 3.31
CA HIS A 491 33.75 -9.63 2.37
C HIS A 491 34.12 -8.16 2.18
N GLY A 492 35.35 -7.83 1.80
CA GLY A 492 35.76 -6.46 1.54
C GLY A 492 35.70 -5.60 2.80
N ALA A 493 35.60 -4.28 2.64
CA ALA A 493 35.51 -3.39 3.79
C ALA A 493 34.17 -3.49 4.53
N GLY A 494 34.22 -3.37 5.86
CA GLY A 494 33.07 -3.27 6.72
C GLY A 494 33.38 -2.62 8.07
N ILE A 495 32.40 -1.92 8.61
CA ILE A 495 32.37 -1.37 9.96
C ILE A 495 31.52 -2.30 10.83
N VAL A 496 31.96 -2.56 12.05
CA VAL A 496 31.15 -3.19 13.10
C VAL A 496 30.96 -2.19 14.23
N VAL A 497 29.73 -2.06 14.71
CA VAL A 497 29.37 -1.25 15.87
C VAL A 497 28.66 -2.12 16.90
N THR A 498 29.05 -2.00 18.15
CA THR A 498 28.44 -2.74 19.27
C THR A 498 27.50 -1.85 20.09
N GLN A 499 26.60 -2.47 20.83
CA GLN A 499 25.73 -1.81 21.81
C GLN A 499 26.50 -1.10 22.95
N SER A 500 27.77 -1.43 23.21
CA SER A 500 28.60 -0.73 24.20
C SER A 500 29.21 0.57 23.66
N GLY A 501 29.09 0.84 22.36
CA GLY A 501 29.69 2.00 21.70
C GLY A 501 31.09 1.75 21.12
N LEU A 502 31.65 0.55 21.26
CA LEU A 502 32.84 0.14 20.49
C LEU A 502 32.51 0.10 18.99
N CYS A 503 33.41 0.62 18.17
CA CYS A 503 33.25 0.70 16.72
C CYS A 503 34.58 0.39 16.04
N PHE A 504 34.60 -0.43 14.99
CA PHE A 504 35.82 -0.71 14.25
C PHE A 504 35.59 -0.93 12.75
N GLN A 505 36.57 -0.55 11.94
CA GLN A 505 36.60 -0.73 10.48
C GLN A 505 37.67 -1.74 10.09
N ARG A 506 37.33 -2.67 9.20
CA ARG A 506 38.24 -3.69 8.69
C ARG A 506 37.89 -4.24 7.31
N THR A 507 38.88 -4.89 6.71
CA THR A 507 38.66 -5.82 5.60
C THR A 507 38.28 -7.21 6.11
N PHE A 508 37.27 -7.80 5.50
CA PHE A 508 36.76 -9.15 5.73
C PHE A 508 36.99 -10.01 4.49
N HIS A 509 37.24 -11.30 4.70
CA HIS A 509 37.29 -12.29 3.63
C HIS A 509 36.74 -13.62 4.16
N LEU A 510 35.58 -14.05 3.62
CA LEU A 510 34.88 -15.26 4.04
C LEU A 510 34.60 -15.24 5.56
N ASP A 511 33.97 -14.16 6.03
CA ASP A 511 33.66 -13.83 7.43
C ASP A 511 34.85 -13.66 8.40
N LYS A 512 36.09 -13.86 7.94
CA LYS A 512 37.30 -13.67 8.73
C LYS A 512 37.84 -12.25 8.53
N MET A 513 38.25 -11.61 9.62
CA MET A 513 38.96 -10.34 9.56
C MET A 513 40.39 -10.53 9.02
N VAL A 514 40.80 -9.70 8.08
CA VAL A 514 42.11 -9.75 7.42
C VAL A 514 42.72 -8.35 7.37
N GLY A 515 44.03 -8.26 7.60
CA GLY A 515 44.78 -7.00 7.55
C GLY A 515 44.58 -6.10 8.78
N SER A 516 45.23 -4.94 8.73
CA SER A 516 45.09 -3.89 9.74
C SER A 516 43.71 -3.26 9.71
N GLY A 517 43.21 -2.86 10.88
CA GLY A 517 41.95 -2.14 11.01
C GLY A 517 42.09 -0.92 11.92
N ILE A 518 41.02 -0.14 11.98
CA ILE A 518 40.87 0.99 12.91
C ILE A 518 39.86 0.55 13.97
N LEU A 519 40.22 0.63 15.25
CA LEU A 519 39.35 0.33 16.39
C LEU A 519 39.21 1.59 17.25
N LEU A 520 37.95 1.98 17.49
CA LEU A 520 37.56 3.14 18.29
C LEU A 520 37.01 2.64 19.63
N LEU A 521 37.63 3.11 20.70
CA LEU A 521 37.35 2.73 22.08
C LEU A 521 36.35 3.71 22.73
N GLU A 522 35.65 3.26 23.76
CA GLU A 522 34.60 4.02 24.45
C GLU A 522 35.10 5.36 25.04
N ASP A 523 36.35 5.40 25.49
CA ASP A 523 37.02 6.61 25.99
C ASP A 523 37.30 7.65 24.90
N GLY A 524 37.23 7.26 23.63
CA GLY A 524 37.59 8.04 22.44
C GLY A 524 39.02 7.80 21.95
N SER A 525 39.74 6.81 22.50
CA SER A 525 41.05 6.38 21.99
C SER A 525 40.89 5.60 20.67
N ILE A 526 41.88 5.73 19.79
CA ILE A 526 41.89 5.19 18.43
C ILE A 526 43.09 4.28 18.25
N TYR A 527 42.87 3.01 17.94
CA TYR A 527 43.91 2.03 17.64
C TYR A 527 43.92 1.70 16.15
N GLU A 528 45.02 2.01 15.47
CA GLU A 528 45.32 1.61 14.09
C GLU A 528 46.25 0.39 14.13
N GLY A 529 45.80 -0.79 13.71
CA GLY A 529 46.63 -2.01 13.72
C GLY A 529 45.87 -3.33 13.65
N ASN A 530 46.58 -4.41 13.99
CA ASN A 530 46.01 -5.76 14.06
C ASN A 530 45.45 -6.04 15.47
N PHE A 531 44.33 -6.76 15.54
CA PHE A 531 43.59 -7.09 16.77
C PHE A 531 42.71 -8.32 16.55
N THR A 532 42.43 -9.09 17.61
CA THR A 532 41.66 -10.36 17.54
C THR A 532 40.16 -10.13 17.41
N ASN A 533 39.38 -11.22 17.26
CA ASN A 533 37.92 -11.18 17.39
C ASN A 533 37.49 -10.61 18.76
N ASP A 534 38.17 -10.97 19.85
CA ASP A 534 37.98 -10.39 21.20
C ASP A 534 38.49 -8.92 21.34
N LEU A 535 38.75 -8.22 20.24
CA LEU A 535 39.26 -6.83 20.18
C LEU A 535 40.60 -6.55 20.90
N LYS A 536 41.39 -7.60 21.20
CA LYS A 536 42.72 -7.47 21.82
C LYS A 536 43.77 -7.10 20.78
N PHE A 537 44.60 -6.10 21.06
CA PHE A 537 45.68 -5.64 20.16
C PHE A 537 46.74 -6.73 19.94
N VAL A 538 47.25 -6.86 18.72
CA VAL A 538 48.26 -7.85 18.33
C VAL A 538 49.21 -7.27 17.28
N GLY A 539 50.52 -7.43 17.47
CA GLY A 539 51.52 -6.94 16.52
C GLY A 539 51.70 -5.43 16.56
N LYS A 540 52.28 -4.87 15.50
CA LYS A 540 52.53 -3.42 15.39
C LYS A 540 51.21 -2.66 15.26
N GLY A 541 51.07 -1.59 16.02
CA GLY A 541 49.96 -0.67 15.91
C GLY A 541 50.24 0.68 16.56
N LYS A 542 49.28 1.59 16.42
CA LYS A 542 49.35 2.98 16.87
C LYS A 542 48.09 3.31 17.66
N LEU A 543 48.25 3.66 18.92
CA LEU A 543 47.17 4.04 19.83
C LEU A 543 47.22 5.55 20.07
N THR A 544 46.20 6.27 19.59
CA THR A 544 46.03 7.72 19.76
C THR A 544 44.96 7.98 20.82
N PHE A 545 45.30 8.69 21.89
CA PHE A 545 44.41 9.00 23.00
C PHE A 545 43.64 10.32 22.77
N PRO A 546 42.49 10.56 23.45
CA PRO A 546 41.68 11.78 23.31
C PRO A 546 42.41 13.10 23.60
N ASN A 547 43.53 13.04 24.34
CA ASN A 547 44.40 14.19 24.65
C ASN A 547 45.43 14.50 23.55
N GLY A 548 45.45 13.73 22.45
CA GLY A 548 46.41 13.86 21.35
C GLY A 548 47.73 13.12 21.58
N PHE A 549 47.90 12.39 22.68
CA PHE A 549 49.07 11.53 22.89
C PHE A 549 49.01 10.31 21.95
N VAL A 550 50.13 9.92 21.36
CA VAL A 550 50.25 8.79 20.44
C VAL A 550 51.29 7.79 20.97
N LEU A 551 50.91 6.52 21.01
CA LEU A 551 51.76 5.39 21.38
C LEU A 551 51.87 4.43 20.20
N GLU A 552 53.06 4.35 19.58
CA GLU A 552 53.38 3.39 18.51
C GLU A 552 54.26 2.28 19.08
N ASP A 553 53.77 1.03 19.09
CA ASP A 553 54.51 -0.12 19.63
C ASP A 553 54.02 -1.46 19.05
N THR A 554 54.69 -2.56 19.42
CA THR A 554 54.32 -3.94 19.11
C THR A 554 53.56 -4.54 20.29
N PHE A 555 52.23 -4.55 20.20
CA PHE A 555 51.34 -5.08 21.22
C PHE A 555 51.34 -6.61 21.20
N ALA A 556 51.65 -7.24 22.34
CA ALA A 556 51.68 -8.69 22.47
C ALA A 556 50.69 -9.17 23.54
N ASN A 557 49.98 -10.26 23.24
CA ASN A 557 48.97 -10.84 24.12
C ASN A 557 49.61 -11.59 25.30
N LYS A 558 50.07 -10.87 26.33
CA LYS A 558 50.50 -11.43 27.62
C LYS A 558 49.45 -11.20 28.69
N SER A 559 48.96 -12.31 29.23
CA SER A 559 48.00 -12.35 30.34
C SER A 559 48.67 -12.06 31.69
N ARG A 560 47.89 -11.46 32.61
CA ARG A 560 48.18 -11.05 34.00
C ARG A 560 49.03 -9.79 34.22
N GLU A 561 48.39 -8.86 34.94
CA GLU A 561 48.94 -7.94 35.94
C GLU A 561 50.20 -7.14 35.55
N GLY A 562 49.97 -5.94 34.99
CA GLY A 562 50.98 -4.88 34.96
C GLY A 562 51.95 -4.94 33.78
N CYS A 563 51.47 -4.69 32.57
CA CYS A 563 52.36 -4.41 31.43
C CYS A 563 53.09 -3.08 31.61
N GLN A 564 54.32 -3.12 32.14
CA GLN A 564 55.31 -2.07 31.86
C GLN A 564 55.74 -2.20 30.40
N VAL A 565 55.33 -1.24 29.57
CA VAL A 565 55.70 -1.17 28.15
C VAL A 565 56.77 -0.09 27.98
N PRO A 566 58.00 -0.43 27.54
CA PRO A 566 59.05 0.55 27.27
C PRO A 566 58.86 1.19 25.89
N GLY A 567 57.76 1.92 25.72
CA GLY A 567 57.47 2.66 24.49
C GLY A 567 58.33 3.91 24.36
N VAL A 568 58.85 4.20 23.16
CA VAL A 568 59.56 5.45 22.86
C VAL A 568 58.53 6.58 22.77
N ALA A 569 58.38 7.34 23.84
CA ALA A 569 57.52 8.51 23.87
C ALA A 569 58.13 9.67 23.05
N ASN A 570 57.67 9.86 21.81
CA ASN A 570 58.05 11.00 20.99
C ASN A 570 57.38 12.29 21.50
N SER A 571 57.96 12.89 22.55
CA SER A 571 57.63 14.26 22.97
C SER A 571 58.43 15.30 22.15
N SER A 572 58.37 15.22 20.82
CA SER A 572 58.90 16.28 19.95
C SER A 572 57.95 17.47 20.01
N GLY A 573 58.27 18.44 20.85
CA GLY A 573 57.50 19.67 20.99
C GLY A 573 57.62 20.54 19.74
N ASP A 574 56.68 20.40 18.82
CA ASP A 574 56.36 21.44 17.85
C ASP A 574 54.84 21.68 17.88
N HIS A 575 54.42 22.84 18.38
CA HIS A 575 53.02 23.23 18.46
C HIS A 575 52.51 23.74 17.10
N GLN A 576 52.72 22.96 16.05
CA GLN A 576 51.81 23.04 14.91
C GLN A 576 50.47 22.48 15.36
N ALA A 577 49.42 23.29 15.23
CA ALA A 577 48.07 22.87 15.53
C ALA A 577 47.64 21.84 14.49
N VAL A 578 47.93 20.55 14.75
CA VAL A 578 47.35 19.43 14.01
C VAL A 578 45.85 19.62 14.10
N THR A 579 45.27 20.04 12.98
CA THR A 579 43.84 20.25 12.85
C THR A 579 43.18 18.92 13.21
N ARG A 580 42.12 18.94 14.02
CA ARG A 580 41.37 17.73 14.39
C ARG A 580 40.65 17.18 13.15
N SER A 581 41.40 16.56 12.23
CA SER A 581 40.85 15.67 11.22
C SER A 581 40.37 14.42 11.95
N ALA A 582 39.12 14.47 12.44
CA ALA A 582 38.46 13.31 13.01
C ALA A 582 38.60 12.16 12.00
N ILE A 583 39.08 11.01 12.45
CA ILE A 583 39.29 9.84 11.59
C ILE A 583 37.93 9.38 11.08
N GLN A 584 37.80 9.30 9.75
CA GLN A 584 36.54 9.08 9.03
C GLN A 584 36.41 7.60 8.73
N LEU A 585 35.46 6.92 9.35
CA LEU A 585 35.23 5.51 9.05
C LEU A 585 34.46 5.34 7.73
N GLY A 586 34.81 4.32 6.96
CA GLY A 586 34.06 3.84 5.78
C GLY A 586 33.97 4.77 4.56
N GLN A 587 34.46 6.01 4.66
CA GLN A 587 34.27 7.03 3.63
C GLN A 587 35.03 6.75 2.31
N GLU A 588 36.28 6.28 2.40
CA GLU A 588 37.07 5.86 1.22
C GLU A 588 36.70 4.46 0.72
N ASP A 589 36.35 3.57 1.65
CA ASP A 589 36.11 2.14 1.40
C ASP A 589 34.77 1.86 0.70
N PHE A 590 33.71 2.58 1.07
CA PHE A 590 32.39 2.51 0.45
C PHE A 590 31.81 3.93 0.33
N PRO A 591 32.22 4.68 -0.72
CA PRO A 591 31.74 6.03 -0.96
C PRO A 591 30.23 6.03 -1.20
N VAL A 592 29.58 7.15 -0.86
CA VAL A 592 28.11 7.25 -0.83
C VAL A 592 27.47 6.93 -2.17
N GLU A 593 28.13 7.27 -3.28
CA GLU A 593 27.73 6.95 -4.67
C GLU A 593 27.52 5.46 -4.94
N LYS A 594 28.18 4.57 -4.18
CA LYS A 594 28.11 3.12 -4.32
C LYS A 594 27.19 2.45 -3.29
N ARG A 595 26.63 3.22 -2.36
CA ARG A 595 25.67 2.71 -1.37
C ARG A 595 24.28 2.64 -2.02
N TRP A 596 23.57 1.55 -1.76
CA TRP A 596 22.17 1.36 -2.20
C TRP A 596 21.93 1.52 -3.71
N GLU A 597 22.95 1.26 -4.54
CA GLU A 597 22.90 1.43 -6.01
C GLU A 597 21.70 0.70 -6.65
N ASP A 598 21.35 -0.48 -6.15
CA ASP A 598 20.24 -1.29 -6.65
C ASP A 598 18.87 -0.65 -6.46
N LEU A 599 18.70 0.11 -5.38
CA LEU A 599 17.47 0.84 -5.08
C LEU A 599 17.28 1.98 -6.10
N TYR A 600 18.38 2.66 -6.45
CA TYR A 600 18.42 3.64 -7.55
C TYR A 600 18.23 2.98 -8.93
N ASN A 601 18.81 1.80 -9.15
CA ASN A 601 18.68 1.07 -10.42
C ASN A 601 17.24 0.60 -10.69
N GLN A 602 16.49 0.22 -9.65
CA GLN A 602 15.06 -0.09 -9.75
C GLN A 602 14.23 1.15 -10.12
N PHE A 603 14.51 2.31 -9.51
CA PHE A 603 13.89 3.58 -9.90
C PHE A 603 14.20 3.94 -11.37
N LEU A 604 15.46 3.79 -11.78
CA LEU A 604 15.87 4.01 -13.17
C LEU A 604 15.20 3.02 -14.14
N ALA A 605 14.95 1.79 -13.73
CA ALA A 605 14.22 0.81 -14.54
C ALA A 605 12.76 1.26 -14.78
N PHE A 606 12.07 1.77 -13.75
CA PHE A 606 10.73 2.37 -13.89
C PHE A 606 10.69 3.54 -14.88
N ILE A 607 11.63 4.50 -14.76
CA ILE A 607 11.73 5.62 -15.72
C ILE A 607 11.99 5.09 -17.14
N ARG A 608 12.91 4.13 -17.31
CA ARG A 608 13.23 3.53 -18.62
C ARG A 608 12.04 2.77 -19.24
N ALA A 609 11.18 2.18 -18.41
CA ALA A 609 9.95 1.50 -18.83
C ALA A 609 8.84 2.48 -19.27
N GLY A 610 9.05 3.79 -19.14
CA GLY A 610 8.09 4.81 -19.60
C GLY A 610 7.01 5.18 -18.57
N GLY A 611 7.16 4.76 -17.31
CA GLY A 611 6.24 5.15 -16.23
C GLY A 611 4.84 4.52 -16.32
N GLN A 612 4.69 3.35 -16.94
CA GLN A 612 3.40 2.66 -17.05
C GLN A 612 2.90 2.22 -15.66
N ALA A 613 1.63 2.54 -15.36
CA ALA A 613 1.03 2.31 -14.04
C ALA A 613 0.91 0.83 -13.65
N ASP A 614 0.80 -0.08 -14.64
CA ASP A 614 0.62 -1.53 -14.42
C ASP A 614 1.89 -2.20 -13.86
N ASP A 615 3.07 -1.68 -14.21
CA ASP A 615 4.38 -2.17 -13.72
C ASP A 615 4.92 -1.30 -12.56
N GLU A 616 4.24 -0.21 -12.16
CA GLU A 616 4.76 0.73 -11.16
C GLU A 616 5.03 0.05 -9.81
N GLU A 617 4.07 -0.72 -9.28
CA GLU A 617 4.27 -1.45 -8.01
C GLU A 617 5.33 -2.56 -8.12
N SER A 618 5.52 -3.13 -9.32
CA SER A 618 6.57 -4.11 -9.58
C SER A 618 7.97 -3.49 -9.44
N PHE A 619 8.16 -2.25 -9.91
CA PHE A 619 9.43 -1.52 -9.78
C PHE A 619 9.58 -0.73 -8.48
N MET A 620 8.50 -0.25 -7.87
CA MET A 620 8.51 0.72 -6.75
C MET A 620 7.91 0.20 -5.44
N GLY A 621 7.53 -1.07 -5.38
CA GLY A 621 6.76 -1.64 -4.27
C GLY A 621 7.42 -1.63 -2.88
N PHE A 622 8.74 -1.39 -2.75
CA PHE A 622 9.44 -1.43 -1.45
C PHE A 622 8.84 -0.51 -0.37
N HIS A 623 8.11 0.54 -0.77
CA HIS A 623 7.46 1.48 0.15
C HIS A 623 6.34 0.80 0.96
N VAL A 624 5.85 -0.34 0.49
CA VAL A 624 4.86 -1.19 1.17
C VAL A 624 5.56 -1.97 2.27
N GLN A 625 5.32 -1.57 3.52
CA GLN A 625 6.00 -2.14 4.69
C GLN A 625 5.21 -3.28 5.33
N THR A 626 3.88 -3.31 5.18
CA THR A 626 3.06 -4.41 5.71
C THR A 626 2.37 -5.18 4.59
N SER A 627 2.13 -6.47 4.83
CA SER A 627 1.33 -7.26 3.91
C SER A 627 -0.16 -6.90 3.91
N ARG A 628 -0.63 -6.05 4.83
CA ARG A 628 -1.99 -5.48 4.81
C ARG A 628 -2.13 -4.35 3.78
N GLU A 629 -1.12 -3.49 3.66
CA GLU A 629 -1.03 -2.50 2.57
C GLU A 629 -1.03 -3.22 1.21
N LEU A 630 -0.20 -4.28 1.09
CA LEU A 630 -0.15 -5.18 -0.07
C LEU A 630 -1.42 -6.02 -0.28
N ARG A 631 -2.41 -5.95 0.62
CA ARG A 631 -3.76 -6.50 0.46
C ARG A 631 -4.82 -5.46 0.08
N LYS A 632 -4.53 -4.16 0.05
CA LYS A 632 -5.50 -3.17 -0.46
C LYS A 632 -5.76 -3.32 -1.96
N SER A 633 -4.79 -3.85 -2.71
CA SER A 633 -5.01 -4.36 -4.08
C SER A 633 -5.99 -5.55 -4.11
N GLN A 634 -6.10 -6.32 -3.03
CA GLN A 634 -6.88 -7.56 -2.92
C GLN A 634 -8.37 -7.34 -2.65
N GLU A 635 -8.77 -6.25 -2.01
CA GLU A 635 -10.20 -5.88 -1.88
C GLU A 635 -10.83 -5.55 -3.26
N ASN A 636 -9.98 -5.16 -4.22
CA ASN A 636 -10.32 -5.02 -5.64
C ASN A 636 -10.14 -6.32 -6.46
N LEU A 637 -9.69 -7.44 -5.86
CA LEU A 637 -9.48 -8.72 -6.58
C LEU A 637 -10.69 -9.65 -6.59
N PHE A 638 -11.65 -9.51 -5.66
CA PHE A 638 -12.82 -10.41 -5.55
C PHE A 638 -14.20 -9.71 -5.67
N SER A 639 -14.23 -8.39 -5.82
CA SER A 639 -15.44 -7.59 -5.99
C SER A 639 -15.96 -7.64 -7.43
N HIS A 640 -16.81 -8.64 -7.72
CA HIS A 640 -17.60 -8.64 -8.96
C HIS A 640 -18.70 -7.55 -8.90
N GLY A 641 -18.65 -6.60 -9.82
CA GLY A 641 -19.80 -5.74 -10.13
C GLY A 641 -20.01 -4.54 -9.21
N GLY A 642 -19.02 -3.66 -9.11
CA GLY A 642 -19.19 -2.30 -8.58
C GLY A 642 -18.60 -1.27 -9.55
N THR A 643 -19.45 -0.58 -10.32
CA THR A 643 -19.05 0.70 -10.95
C THR A 643 -19.08 1.79 -9.88
N GLU A 644 -18.05 1.83 -9.05
CA GLU A 644 -17.75 2.98 -8.21
C GLU A 644 -16.24 3.05 -7.98
N GLU A 645 -15.72 4.27 -8.13
CA GLU A 645 -14.33 4.64 -7.83
C GLU A 645 -13.25 3.75 -8.46
N ALA A 646 -13.20 3.82 -9.79
CA ALA A 646 -11.92 4.13 -10.44
C ALA A 646 -11.44 5.49 -9.91
N SER A 647 -10.92 5.48 -8.67
CA SER A 647 -10.32 6.60 -7.97
C SER A 647 -9.41 7.34 -8.94
N GLU A 648 -9.52 8.67 -8.96
CA GLU A 648 -8.72 9.54 -9.81
C GLU A 648 -7.23 9.30 -9.53
N LYS A 649 -6.64 8.33 -10.23
CA LYS A 649 -5.20 8.28 -10.50
C LYS A 649 -4.93 9.50 -11.37
N THR A 650 -4.80 10.66 -10.72
CA THR A 650 -4.23 11.85 -11.31
C THR A 650 -2.94 11.42 -11.98
N ASP A 651 -2.90 11.51 -13.31
CA ASP A 651 -1.70 11.20 -14.07
C ASP A 651 -0.62 12.16 -13.56
N PHE A 652 0.30 11.65 -12.75
CA PHE A 652 1.28 12.47 -12.03
C PHE A 652 2.17 13.27 -13.00
N LEU A 653 2.26 12.83 -14.26
CA LEU A 653 2.90 13.54 -15.36
C LEU A 653 2.12 14.80 -15.78
N GLU A 654 0.81 14.91 -15.54
CA GLU A 654 0.02 16.16 -15.65
C GLU A 654 0.46 17.21 -14.63
N GLU A 655 0.60 16.78 -13.38
CA GLU A 655 0.84 17.65 -12.22
C GLU A 655 2.22 18.28 -12.30
N LEU A 656 3.22 17.46 -12.65
CA LEU A 656 4.60 17.87 -12.89
C LEU A 656 4.77 18.95 -13.99
N ILE A 657 3.86 19.02 -14.97
CA ILE A 657 3.96 19.99 -16.09
C ILE A 657 3.34 21.35 -15.76
N LYS A 658 2.41 21.43 -14.80
CA LYS A 658 1.61 22.65 -14.53
C LYS A 658 2.39 23.76 -13.81
N HIS A 659 3.51 23.46 -13.15
CA HIS A 659 4.21 24.38 -12.25
C HIS A 659 5.60 24.79 -12.76
N GLN A 660 5.65 25.85 -13.58
CA GLN A 660 6.91 26.39 -14.12
C GLN A 660 7.64 27.36 -13.16
N ASP A 661 6.91 27.96 -12.22
CA ASP A 661 7.40 28.95 -11.25
C ASP A 661 8.14 28.28 -10.06
N PRO A 662 9.24 28.84 -9.51
CA PRO A 662 10.04 28.18 -8.46
C PRO A 662 9.31 27.94 -7.14
N GLU A 663 8.39 28.82 -6.71
CA GLU A 663 7.62 28.60 -5.49
C GLU A 663 6.59 27.47 -5.70
N ALA A 664 5.92 27.50 -6.85
CA ALA A 664 5.01 26.43 -7.25
C ALA A 664 5.73 25.08 -7.43
N ARG A 665 6.97 25.09 -7.94
CA ARG A 665 7.85 23.92 -8.05
C ARG A 665 8.19 23.33 -6.68
N ARG A 666 8.49 24.17 -5.68
CA ARG A 666 8.75 23.75 -4.29
C ARG A 666 7.51 23.10 -3.67
N ASN A 667 6.33 23.70 -3.83
CA ASN A 667 5.08 23.17 -3.30
C ASN A 667 4.69 21.83 -3.95
N CYS A 668 4.82 21.73 -5.28
CA CYS A 668 4.60 20.48 -6.01
C CYS A 668 5.58 19.38 -5.57
N LEU A 669 6.87 19.70 -5.38
CA LEU A 669 7.86 18.77 -4.84
C LEU A 669 7.51 18.30 -3.42
N GLN A 670 7.04 19.19 -2.55
CA GLN A 670 6.60 18.83 -1.20
C GLN A 670 5.42 17.87 -1.23
N GLN A 671 4.36 18.18 -1.99
CA GLN A 671 3.20 17.30 -2.18
C GLN A 671 3.60 15.94 -2.79
N ALA A 672 4.55 15.94 -3.74
CA ALA A 672 5.09 14.75 -4.39
C ALA A 672 5.98 13.87 -3.49
N LEU A 673 6.52 14.41 -2.38
CA LEU A 673 7.31 13.69 -1.39
C LEU A 673 6.44 13.19 -0.21
N GLU A 674 5.43 13.98 0.19
CA GLU A 674 4.44 13.61 1.20
C GLU A 674 3.46 12.53 0.67
N SER A 675 3.13 12.57 -0.62
CA SER A 675 2.20 11.61 -1.25
C SER A 675 2.70 10.16 -1.18
N SER A 676 1.84 9.28 -0.66
CA SER A 676 2.10 7.85 -0.61
C SER A 676 2.05 7.15 -1.97
N LEU A 677 1.37 7.75 -2.95
CA LEU A 677 1.17 7.19 -4.28
C LEU A 677 2.24 7.64 -5.28
N HIS A 678 2.83 8.82 -5.08
CA HIS A 678 3.77 9.42 -6.03
C HIS A 678 5.15 8.70 -6.02
N PRO A 679 5.80 8.45 -7.17
CA PRO A 679 7.08 7.74 -7.23
C PRO A 679 8.18 8.32 -6.34
N LEU A 680 8.29 9.65 -6.21
CA LEU A 680 9.32 10.28 -5.34
C LEU A 680 9.03 10.10 -3.85
N GLY A 681 7.77 10.10 -3.41
CA GLY A 681 7.39 9.79 -2.03
C GLY A 681 7.62 8.31 -1.69
N LYS A 682 7.42 7.41 -2.67
CA LYS A 682 7.89 6.02 -2.59
C LYS A 682 9.42 6.01 -2.43
N LEU A 683 10.15 6.62 -3.37
CA LEU A 683 11.55 7.10 -3.28
C LEU A 683 12.03 7.31 -1.83
N LEU A 684 11.52 8.38 -1.23
CA LEU A 684 11.92 8.85 0.09
C LEU A 684 11.73 7.80 1.19
N LYS A 685 10.64 7.03 1.17
CA LYS A 685 10.39 5.97 2.16
C LYS A 685 11.42 4.84 2.14
N ALA A 686 12.00 4.52 0.98
CA ALA A 686 13.13 3.60 0.89
C ALA A 686 14.36 4.16 1.58
N LEU A 687 14.68 5.41 1.25
CA LEU A 687 15.87 6.09 1.71
C LEU A 687 15.84 6.25 3.23
N VAL A 688 14.68 6.59 3.81
CA VAL A 688 14.44 6.58 5.26
C VAL A 688 14.66 5.18 5.84
N LEU A 689 14.10 4.12 5.25
CA LEU A 689 14.26 2.74 5.73
C LEU A 689 15.74 2.29 5.75
N VAL A 690 16.51 2.57 4.70
CA VAL A 690 17.93 2.18 4.66
C VAL A 690 18.79 3.04 5.58
N PHE A 691 18.49 4.33 5.70
CA PHE A 691 19.12 5.24 6.66
C PHE A 691 18.90 4.77 8.10
N GLN A 692 17.65 4.45 8.46
CA GLN A 692 17.30 3.87 9.75
C GLN A 692 18.03 2.55 10.00
N SER A 693 18.11 1.66 9.00
CA SER A 693 18.86 0.40 9.16
C SER A 693 20.35 0.60 9.42
N THR A 694 20.94 1.70 8.93
CA THR A 694 22.37 2.00 9.10
C THR A 694 22.66 2.73 10.40
N TYR A 695 21.82 3.71 10.75
CA TYR A 695 22.14 4.73 11.78
C TYR A 695 21.23 4.70 13.02
N SER A 696 20.06 4.04 12.98
CA SER A 696 19.11 4.01 14.11
C SER A 696 19.28 2.77 15.00
N GLY A 697 18.96 2.87 16.30
CA GLY A 697 18.95 1.74 17.22
C GLY A 697 20.34 1.27 17.67
N ILE A 698 20.59 -0.04 17.58
CA ILE A 698 21.83 -0.69 18.04
C ILE A 698 23.03 -0.11 17.26
N GLY A 699 23.94 0.54 17.97
CA GLY A 699 25.12 1.15 17.34
C GLY A 699 24.94 2.60 16.86
N ALA A 700 23.97 3.36 17.40
CA ALA A 700 23.95 4.82 17.27
C ALA A 700 25.26 5.43 17.85
N ASN A 701 26.22 5.72 16.98
CA ASN A 701 27.59 6.04 17.37
C ASN A 701 28.07 7.32 16.68
N LYS A 702 28.60 8.27 17.45
CA LYS A 702 29.19 9.53 16.97
C LYS A 702 30.14 9.39 15.78
N HIS A 703 30.84 8.27 15.65
CA HIS A 703 31.78 8.01 14.55
C HIS A 703 31.10 7.74 13.21
N LEU A 704 29.79 7.46 13.19
CA LEU A 704 28.96 7.38 11.98
C LEU A 704 28.34 8.72 11.56
N LEU A 705 28.42 9.78 12.38
CA LEU A 705 27.76 11.07 12.13
C LEU A 705 28.06 11.63 10.74
N ARG A 706 29.34 11.64 10.35
CA ARG A 706 29.75 12.17 9.03
C ARG A 706 29.24 11.32 7.87
N MET A 707 29.22 10.00 8.01
CA MET A 707 28.64 9.11 7.00
C MET A 707 27.15 9.42 6.82
N ALA A 708 26.41 9.66 7.91
CA ALA A 708 25.00 10.02 7.89
C ALA A 708 24.75 11.40 7.26
N GLN A 709 25.58 12.40 7.56
CA GLN A 709 25.54 13.74 6.93
C GLN A 709 25.71 13.65 5.40
N GLU A 710 26.73 12.93 4.93
CA GLU A 710 27.04 12.81 3.50
C GLU A 710 25.98 12.00 2.75
N GLU A 711 25.41 10.97 3.39
CA GLU A 711 24.34 10.13 2.85
C GLU A 711 23.03 10.93 2.70
N ALA A 712 22.64 11.74 3.69
CA ALA A 712 21.48 12.64 3.59
C ALA A 712 21.64 13.68 2.46
N LYS A 713 22.83 14.29 2.33
CA LYS A 713 23.15 15.23 1.23
C LYS A 713 23.10 14.55 -0.15
N HIS A 714 23.60 13.33 -0.25
CA HIS A 714 23.55 12.55 -1.49
C HIS A 714 22.11 12.17 -1.86
N TYR A 715 21.26 11.84 -0.87
CA TYR A 715 19.84 11.54 -1.10
C TYR A 715 19.09 12.75 -1.68
N ALA A 716 19.32 13.97 -1.18
CA ALA A 716 18.75 15.18 -1.75
C ALA A 716 19.13 15.35 -3.23
N LYS A 717 20.43 15.18 -3.54
CA LYS A 717 20.94 15.23 -4.91
C LYS A 717 20.30 14.16 -5.81
N LYS A 718 20.16 12.93 -5.34
CA LYS A 718 19.56 11.82 -6.11
C LYS A 718 18.07 12.03 -6.38
N ILE A 719 17.30 12.47 -5.39
CA ILE A 719 15.88 12.79 -5.58
C ILE A 719 15.71 13.93 -6.60
N TRP A 720 16.59 14.94 -6.59
CA TRP A 720 16.60 15.99 -7.62
C TRP A 720 16.93 15.44 -9.02
N GLU A 721 17.95 14.60 -9.16
CA GLU A 721 18.29 13.92 -10.43
C GLU A 721 17.09 13.10 -10.97
N PHE A 722 16.34 12.42 -10.11
CA PHE A 722 15.15 11.65 -10.48
C PHE A 722 13.94 12.52 -10.82
N TYR A 723 13.70 13.60 -10.08
CA TYR A 723 12.66 14.59 -10.41
C TYR A 723 12.88 15.17 -11.81
N GLN A 724 14.12 15.54 -12.14
CA GLN A 724 14.48 16.03 -13.48
C GLN A 724 14.28 14.95 -14.55
N ALA A 725 14.59 13.69 -14.26
CA ALA A 725 14.34 12.58 -15.19
C ALA A 725 12.84 12.30 -15.40
N LEU A 726 12.00 12.42 -14.36
CA LEU A 726 10.54 12.33 -14.46
C LEU A 726 9.93 13.49 -15.25
N LEU A 727 10.42 14.73 -15.08
CA LEU A 727 10.02 15.88 -15.89
C LEU A 727 10.31 15.66 -17.39
N GLN A 728 11.53 15.21 -17.73
CA GLN A 728 11.89 14.90 -19.13
C GLN A 728 11.02 13.77 -19.70
N LEU A 729 10.63 12.78 -18.88
CA LEU A 729 9.69 11.73 -19.28
C LEU A 729 8.28 12.30 -19.53
N ALA A 730 7.76 13.15 -18.65
CA ALA A 730 6.48 13.82 -18.81
C ALA A 730 6.41 14.64 -20.11
N PHE A 731 7.44 15.44 -20.40
CA PHE A 731 7.53 16.19 -21.66
C PHE A 731 7.57 15.27 -22.89
N LYS A 732 8.32 14.16 -22.81
CA LYS A 732 8.42 13.17 -23.90
C LYS A 732 7.11 12.45 -24.17
N VAL A 733 6.37 12.06 -23.14
CA VAL A 733 5.07 11.36 -23.26
C VAL A 733 4.00 12.29 -23.85
N LYS A 734 4.00 13.59 -23.47
CA LYS A 734 3.00 14.57 -23.96
C LYS A 734 3.43 15.34 -25.22
N GLY A 735 4.55 14.98 -25.85
CA GLY A 735 4.98 15.53 -27.15
C GLY A 735 5.45 16.99 -27.13
N PHE A 736 5.70 17.57 -25.95
CA PHE A 736 6.26 18.92 -25.84
C PHE A 736 7.76 18.94 -26.18
N LYS A 737 8.23 20.00 -26.82
CA LYS A 737 9.68 20.21 -27.01
C LYS A 737 10.31 20.56 -25.66
N SER A 738 11.24 19.72 -25.20
CA SER A 738 12.09 19.99 -24.04
C SER A 738 12.73 21.38 -24.18
N PRO A 739 12.70 22.24 -23.13
CA PRO A 739 13.28 23.58 -23.20
C PRO A 739 14.79 23.51 -23.44
N GLN A 740 15.23 24.04 -24.58
CA GLN A 740 16.64 23.97 -24.97
C GLN A 740 17.51 24.90 -24.09
N ASN A 741 18.31 24.28 -23.22
CA ASN A 741 19.58 24.82 -22.70
C ASN A 741 19.55 26.20 -22.01
N THR A 742 18.76 26.36 -20.95
CA THR A 742 19.00 27.41 -19.92
C THR A 742 19.42 26.86 -18.55
N GLU A 743 19.16 25.58 -18.25
CA GLU A 743 19.41 24.96 -16.93
C GLU A 743 20.86 24.45 -16.74
N LYS A 744 21.85 25.31 -17.02
CA LYS A 744 23.25 25.12 -16.58
C LYS A 744 23.65 26.01 -15.39
N ARG A 745 22.70 26.75 -14.80
CA ARG A 745 22.93 27.56 -13.59
C ARG A 745 22.42 26.92 -12.30
N ASP A 746 21.41 26.06 -12.38
CA ASP A 746 20.81 25.42 -11.20
C ASP A 746 21.55 24.12 -10.83
N SER A 747 22.89 24.18 -10.74
CA SER A 747 23.71 23.01 -10.36
C SER A 747 23.61 22.65 -8.88
N ASP A 748 22.71 23.31 -8.14
CA ASP A 748 22.56 23.23 -6.69
C ASP A 748 21.12 22.93 -6.27
N GLY A 749 20.44 22.04 -7.01
CA GLY A 749 19.14 21.49 -6.58
C GLY A 749 19.19 20.78 -5.21
N GLY A 750 20.39 20.48 -4.71
CA GLY A 750 20.62 19.99 -3.35
C GLY A 750 20.17 20.97 -2.27
N SER A 751 20.48 22.27 -2.39
CA SER A 751 20.11 23.27 -1.38
C SER A 751 18.60 23.58 -1.33
N VAL A 752 17.88 23.36 -2.44
CA VAL A 752 16.40 23.45 -2.48
C VAL A 752 15.74 22.21 -1.87
N LEU A 753 16.29 21.02 -2.11
CA LEU A 753 15.61 19.76 -1.79
C LEU A 753 16.04 19.15 -0.45
N LEU A 754 17.27 19.42 0.02
CA LEU A 754 17.75 18.98 1.33
C LEU A 754 16.84 19.44 2.48
N PRO A 755 16.39 20.71 2.56
CA PRO A 755 15.42 21.15 3.58
C PRO A 755 14.11 20.38 3.57
N LEU A 756 13.59 20.02 2.37
CA LEU A 756 12.32 19.29 2.24
C LEU A 756 12.40 17.85 2.72
N ILE A 757 13.55 17.19 2.58
CA ILE A 757 13.73 15.78 3.00
C ILE A 757 14.30 15.63 4.41
N LEU A 758 14.99 16.66 4.93
CA LEU A 758 15.69 16.59 6.20
C LEU A 758 14.77 16.23 7.40
N PRO A 759 13.50 16.69 7.49
CA PRO A 759 12.57 16.26 8.55
C PRO A 759 12.39 14.74 8.66
N TYR A 760 12.56 13.99 7.56
CA TYR A 760 12.41 12.53 7.53
C TYR A 760 13.64 11.76 8.04
N PHE A 761 14.80 12.41 8.11
CA PHE A 761 16.06 11.86 8.64
C PHE A 761 16.47 12.54 9.97
N TYR A 762 15.70 13.53 10.39
CA TYR A 762 16.00 14.40 11.51
C TYR A 762 16.19 13.66 12.84
N PRO A 763 15.32 12.70 13.24
CA PRO A 763 15.45 12.02 14.53
C PRO A 763 16.78 11.26 14.65
N GLU A 764 17.15 10.52 13.60
CA GLU A 764 18.38 9.73 13.55
C GLU A 764 19.63 10.63 13.48
N LEU A 765 19.58 11.71 12.70
CA LEU A 765 20.67 12.68 12.63
C LEU A 765 20.87 13.39 13.98
N LEU A 766 19.81 13.93 14.58
CA LEU A 766 19.88 14.63 15.86
C LEU A 766 20.43 13.71 16.97
N MET A 767 20.00 12.44 17.02
CA MET A 767 20.56 11.44 17.92
C MET A 767 22.09 11.30 17.75
N LEU A 768 22.60 11.25 16.52
CA LEU A 768 24.05 11.18 16.28
C LEU A 768 24.79 12.47 16.70
N TYR A 769 24.21 13.65 16.50
CA TYR A 769 24.79 14.91 17.01
C TYR A 769 24.77 14.99 18.54
N MET A 770 23.69 14.54 19.19
CA MET A 770 23.59 14.47 20.65
C MET A 770 24.71 13.58 21.24
N VAL A 771 24.93 12.39 20.67
CA VAL A 771 26.02 11.48 21.09
C VAL A 771 27.41 12.04 20.73
N ALA A 772 27.54 12.80 19.64
CA ALA A 772 28.82 13.42 19.25
C ALA A 772 29.22 14.60 20.15
N HIS A 773 28.25 15.36 20.66
CA HIS A 773 28.45 16.59 21.43
C HIS A 773 28.06 16.49 22.91
N GLU A 774 27.76 15.30 23.40
CA GLU A 774 27.35 14.98 24.79
C GLU A 774 28.17 15.76 25.83
N LYS A 775 29.51 15.67 25.78
CA LYS A 775 30.41 16.33 26.74
C LYS A 775 30.30 17.86 26.72
N GLN A 776 30.06 18.47 25.56
CA GLN A 776 29.87 19.91 25.43
C GLN A 776 28.44 20.33 25.82
N ASP A 777 27.45 19.45 25.71
CA ASP A 777 26.09 19.65 26.22
C ASP A 777 26.01 19.49 27.73
N GLU A 778 26.71 18.54 28.35
CA GLU A 778 26.79 18.41 29.82
C GLU A 778 27.30 19.70 30.48
N ILE A 779 28.41 20.25 29.96
CA ILE A 779 29.01 21.50 30.45
C ILE A 779 28.04 22.67 30.28
N TYR A 780 27.31 22.71 29.16
CA TYR A 780 26.30 23.74 28.87
C TYR A 780 25.07 23.63 29.79
N CYS A 781 24.54 22.43 29.99
CA CYS A 781 23.42 22.15 30.88
C CYS A 781 23.77 22.46 32.35
N GLN A 782 24.97 22.09 32.82
CA GLN A 782 25.44 22.47 34.17
C GLN A 782 25.49 24.00 34.35
N ARG A 783 25.94 24.75 33.32
CA ARG A 783 25.93 26.22 33.33
C ARG A 783 24.51 26.78 33.36
N ILE A 784 23.58 26.30 32.51
CA ILE A 784 22.17 26.73 32.54
C ILE A 784 21.58 26.50 33.93
N VAL A 785 21.73 25.30 34.51
CA VAL A 785 21.19 24.99 35.83
C VAL A 785 21.71 25.99 36.86
N SER A 786 23.02 26.25 36.90
CA SER A 786 23.62 27.22 37.83
C SER A 786 23.11 28.66 37.66
N LEU A 787 22.96 29.14 36.43
CA LEU A 787 22.50 30.51 36.13
C LEU A 787 20.99 30.66 36.27
N SER A 788 20.23 29.58 36.06
CA SER A 788 18.77 29.57 36.16
C SER A 788 18.23 29.74 37.58
N LEU A 789 19.09 29.54 38.60
CA LEU A 789 18.81 29.77 40.02
C LEU A 789 18.84 31.25 40.41
N LEU A 790 19.46 32.12 39.59
CA LEU A 790 19.49 33.56 39.80
C LEU A 790 18.12 34.19 39.46
N SER A 791 17.72 35.26 40.17
CA SER A 791 16.54 36.06 39.80
C SER A 791 16.88 36.99 38.62
N ASP A 792 15.87 37.41 37.85
CA ASP A 792 16.06 38.11 36.57
C ASP A 792 16.94 39.35 36.68
N VAL A 793 16.70 40.17 37.72
CA VAL A 793 17.52 41.36 38.02
C VAL A 793 18.97 40.99 38.35
N THR A 794 19.20 39.91 39.12
CA THR A 794 20.57 39.46 39.44
C THR A 794 21.28 38.81 38.26
N LEU A 795 20.55 38.16 37.36
CA LEU A 795 21.08 37.56 36.13
C LEU A 795 21.45 38.64 35.10
N LEU A 796 20.62 39.67 34.93
CA LEU A 796 20.93 40.82 34.07
C LEU A 796 22.12 41.65 34.61
N GLU A 797 22.27 41.78 35.94
CA GLU A 797 23.45 42.41 36.54
C GLU A 797 24.72 41.54 36.42
N TYR A 798 24.60 40.21 36.55
CA TYR A 798 25.70 39.27 36.34
C TYR A 798 26.20 39.26 34.88
N LEU A 799 25.30 39.40 33.91
CA LEU A 799 25.61 39.46 32.48
C LEU A 799 26.09 40.85 31.99
N GLU A 800 26.30 41.81 32.89
CA GLU A 800 26.70 43.20 32.62
C GLU A 800 25.77 43.99 31.67
N VAL A 801 24.50 43.57 31.52
CA VAL A 801 23.52 44.23 30.63
C VAL A 801 23.33 45.70 31.02
N GLN A 802 23.38 46.62 30.05
CA GLN A 802 23.22 48.05 30.34
C GLN A 802 21.84 48.33 30.96
N ARG A 803 21.82 49.09 32.07
CA ARG A 803 20.63 49.29 32.92
C ARG A 803 19.43 49.97 32.25
N HIS A 804 19.59 50.52 31.05
CA HIS A 804 18.49 51.10 30.25
C HIS A 804 17.82 50.09 29.30
N PHE A 805 18.39 48.89 29.14
CA PHE A 805 17.74 47.75 28.45
C PHE A 805 17.00 46.82 29.42
N TRP A 806 16.97 47.14 30.72
CA TRP A 806 16.28 46.32 31.72
C TRP A 806 14.76 46.56 31.59
N PRO A 807 13.91 45.53 31.39
CA PRO A 807 12.45 45.68 31.23
C PRO A 807 11.69 46.05 32.52
N LEU A 808 12.17 47.07 33.24
CA LEU A 808 11.57 47.59 34.46
C LEU A 808 10.77 48.85 34.13
N LYS A 809 9.48 48.69 33.80
CA LYS A 809 8.57 49.84 33.69
C LYS A 809 8.51 50.58 35.03
N ASP A 810 8.57 51.91 34.97
CA ASP A 810 8.54 52.79 36.14
C ASP A 810 7.34 52.48 37.06
N LEU A 811 7.63 51.91 38.22
CA LEU A 811 6.68 51.80 39.33
C LEU A 811 7.28 52.46 40.56
N SER A 812 6.85 53.70 40.79
CA SER A 812 7.00 54.39 42.08
C SER A 812 6.09 53.75 43.12
N LEU A 813 6.43 52.53 43.56
CA LEU A 813 5.71 51.77 44.58
C LEU A 813 6.60 51.48 45.80
N SER A 814 5.96 51.47 46.95
CA SER A 814 6.59 51.46 48.28
C SER A 814 7.23 50.10 48.62
N SER A 815 8.08 50.10 49.66
CA SER A 815 8.99 48.99 49.97
C SER A 815 8.34 47.63 50.21
N ASN A 816 7.03 47.57 50.47
CA ASN A 816 6.37 46.40 51.05
C ASN A 816 5.59 45.54 50.03
N GLN A 817 5.52 45.91 48.75
CA GLN A 817 5.01 45.02 47.68
C GLN A 817 6.11 44.17 47.01
N ARG A 818 7.39 44.38 47.38
CA ARG A 818 8.58 43.78 46.74
C ARG A 818 8.77 42.28 46.92
N GLN A 819 7.94 41.61 47.74
CA GLN A 819 8.11 40.18 48.05
C GLN A 819 7.06 39.25 47.41
N SER A 820 6.07 39.77 46.66
CA SER A 820 4.98 38.95 46.11
C SER A 820 4.71 39.12 44.61
N LEU A 821 5.41 40.03 43.91
CA LEU A 821 5.11 40.38 42.51
C LEU A 821 6.33 40.41 41.57
N VAL A 822 7.47 39.84 41.97
CA VAL A 822 8.66 39.71 41.11
C VAL A 822 8.78 38.28 40.58
N LYS A 823 7.89 37.95 39.65
CA LYS A 823 8.26 37.16 38.47
C LYS A 823 8.21 38.12 37.29
N ASP A 824 9.18 39.04 37.26
CA ASP A 824 9.31 40.00 36.16
C ASP A 824 9.69 39.20 34.91
N GLN A 825 8.71 38.98 34.02
CA GLN A 825 8.86 38.21 32.79
C GLN A 825 9.64 39.01 31.71
N CYS A 826 10.84 39.45 32.03
CA CYS A 826 11.72 40.17 31.12
C CYS A 826 11.98 39.31 29.86
N PHE A 827 11.75 39.88 28.68
CA PHE A 827 11.91 39.22 27.38
C PHE A 827 11.10 37.93 27.18
N LEU A 828 9.90 37.82 27.80
CA LEU A 828 9.06 36.62 27.73
C LEU A 828 8.82 36.14 26.29
N SER A 829 8.38 37.06 25.40
CA SER A 829 8.05 36.74 24.01
C SER A 829 9.24 36.10 23.29
N ALA A 830 10.45 36.65 23.47
CA ALA A 830 11.68 36.06 22.95
C ALA A 830 12.02 34.70 23.58
N THR A 831 11.78 34.49 24.88
CA THR A 831 12.01 33.19 25.52
C THR A 831 11.04 32.11 25.06
N GLU A 832 9.75 32.44 24.90
CA GLU A 832 8.72 31.54 24.39
C GLU A 832 8.91 31.27 22.89
N CYS A 833 9.35 32.28 22.12
CA CYS A 833 9.73 32.11 20.72
C CYS A 833 10.91 31.15 20.58
N LEU A 834 11.97 31.32 21.38
CA LEU A 834 13.16 30.46 21.33
C LEU A 834 12.84 29.02 21.76
N GLN A 835 11.92 28.83 22.72
CA GLN A 835 11.47 27.48 23.13
C GLN A 835 10.82 26.67 21.99
N LYS A 836 10.24 27.32 20.96
CA LYS A 836 9.68 26.65 19.78
C LYS A 836 10.74 25.93 18.93
N LEU A 837 12.03 26.22 19.14
CA LEU A 837 13.15 25.56 18.47
C LEU A 837 13.24 24.06 18.83
N ILE A 838 12.79 23.65 20.02
CA ILE A 838 12.74 22.24 20.44
C ILE A 838 11.61 21.48 19.72
N THR A 839 10.47 22.15 19.52
CA THR A 839 9.25 21.53 18.96
C THR A 839 9.23 21.48 17.43
N THR A 840 10.12 22.22 16.77
CA THR A 840 10.25 22.23 15.31
C THR A 840 11.21 21.14 14.84
N VAL A 841 10.91 20.56 13.68
CA VAL A 841 11.70 19.48 13.07
C VAL A 841 12.46 19.98 11.84
N ASP A 842 11.96 21.01 11.15
CA ASP A 842 12.63 21.62 9.99
C ASP A 842 13.72 22.63 10.42
N PRO A 843 14.99 22.44 10.02
CA PRO A 843 16.07 23.40 10.25
C PRO A 843 15.87 24.79 9.60
N GLN A 844 15.07 24.92 8.54
CA GLN A 844 14.69 26.25 8.02
C GLN A 844 13.76 26.97 8.99
N GLU A 845 12.73 26.30 9.52
CA GLU A 845 11.87 26.86 10.58
C GLU A 845 12.66 27.23 11.84
N LYS A 846 13.69 26.44 12.19
CA LYS A 846 14.60 26.78 13.32
C LYS A 846 15.42 28.04 13.06
N LEU A 847 15.93 28.25 11.84
CA LEU A 847 16.61 29.50 11.46
C LEU A 847 15.66 30.70 11.52
N ASP A 848 14.44 30.51 11.02
CA ASP A 848 13.34 31.48 11.10
C ASP A 848 12.98 31.85 12.54
N ILE A 849 12.93 30.86 13.45
CA ILE A 849 12.74 31.07 14.89
C ILE A 849 13.90 31.85 15.47
N LEU A 850 15.15 31.52 15.13
CA LEU A 850 16.32 32.28 15.59
C LEU A 850 16.26 33.75 15.12
N GLN A 851 15.87 34.01 13.87
CA GLN A 851 15.65 35.38 13.39
C GLN A 851 14.51 36.08 14.16
N LYS A 852 13.35 35.44 14.31
CA LYS A 852 12.22 35.98 15.07
C LYS A 852 12.58 36.27 16.54
N THR A 853 13.43 35.45 17.17
CA THR A 853 13.89 35.73 18.55
C THR A 853 14.79 36.95 18.65
N TYR A 854 15.59 37.26 17.62
CA TYR A 854 16.31 38.54 17.53
C TYR A 854 15.32 39.70 17.43
N GLU A 855 14.33 39.58 16.53
CA GLU A 855 13.33 40.63 16.25
C GLU A 855 12.49 40.94 17.50
N GLU A 856 12.07 39.92 18.26
CA GLU A 856 11.36 40.05 19.55
C GLU A 856 12.20 40.73 20.65
N ILE A 857 13.52 40.49 20.68
CA ILE A 857 14.44 41.17 21.60
C ILE A 857 14.58 42.65 21.23
N GLU A 858 14.74 42.95 19.93
CA GLU A 858 14.84 44.31 19.41
C GLU A 858 13.54 45.08 19.60
N GLU A 859 12.37 44.46 19.35
CA GLU A 859 11.06 45.06 19.60
C GLU A 859 10.85 45.37 21.09
N THR A 860 11.18 44.42 21.99
CA THR A 860 11.10 44.64 23.44
C THR A 860 11.92 45.87 23.86
N ILE A 861 13.12 46.06 23.27
CA ILE A 861 13.99 47.22 23.57
C ILE A 861 13.43 48.51 22.97
N ASN A 862 12.92 48.47 21.74
CA ASN A 862 12.29 49.63 21.09
C ASN A 862 11.06 50.11 21.88
N GLN A 863 10.25 49.18 22.41
CA GLN A 863 9.13 49.47 23.30
C GLN A 863 9.58 50.09 24.64
N LEU A 864 10.73 49.70 25.18
CA LEU A 864 11.29 50.26 26.43
C LEU A 864 11.92 51.65 26.25
N LEU A 865 12.59 51.90 25.12
CA LEU A 865 13.26 53.16 24.83
C LEU A 865 12.35 54.21 24.15
N GLY A 866 11.17 53.79 23.67
CA GLY A 866 10.19 54.65 22.99
C GLY A 866 10.69 55.20 21.65
N LYS A 867 11.67 54.53 21.04
CA LYS A 867 12.32 54.89 19.77
C LYS A 867 12.88 53.63 19.10
N GLU A 868 12.94 53.65 17.78
CA GLU A 868 13.73 52.68 17.02
C GLU A 868 15.21 52.80 17.40
N TYR A 869 15.77 51.71 17.92
CA TYR A 869 17.15 51.56 18.35
C TYR A 869 17.71 50.27 17.77
N ASN A 870 18.48 50.39 16.67
CA ASN A 870 19.20 49.26 16.09
C ASN A 870 20.22 48.75 17.10
N LEU A 871 20.01 47.55 17.62
CA LEU A 871 20.77 47.02 18.73
C LEU A 871 22.19 46.59 18.28
N PRO A 872 23.28 47.20 18.78
CA PRO A 872 24.63 46.80 18.39
C PRO A 872 24.98 45.43 19.02
N MET A 873 25.82 44.65 18.34
CA MET A 873 26.12 43.26 18.71
C MET A 873 26.68 43.09 20.13
N ASP A 874 27.44 44.08 20.63
CA ASP A 874 27.99 44.09 21.99
C ASP A 874 26.89 44.14 23.07
N ASP A 875 25.74 44.76 22.78
CA ASP A 875 24.59 44.89 23.67
C ASP A 875 23.55 43.77 23.46
N PHE A 876 23.46 43.21 22.25
CA PHE A 876 22.64 42.04 21.96
C PHE A 876 23.16 40.76 22.63
N LEU A 877 24.46 40.51 22.58
CA LEU A 877 25.04 39.24 23.04
C LEU A 877 24.79 38.93 24.55
N PRO A 878 24.80 39.90 25.49
CA PRO A 878 24.35 39.70 26.86
C PRO A 878 22.86 39.34 26.98
N LEU A 879 22.00 39.98 26.18
CA LEU A 879 20.55 39.76 26.19
C LEU A 879 20.17 38.40 25.59
N LEU A 880 20.82 37.97 24.51
CA LEU A 880 20.65 36.62 23.96
C LEU A 880 21.00 35.54 24.99
N VAL A 881 22.10 35.72 25.75
CA VAL A 881 22.48 34.77 26.82
C VAL A 881 21.43 34.72 27.93
N TYR A 882 20.85 35.86 28.30
CA TYR A 882 19.73 35.91 29.25
C TYR A 882 18.54 35.09 28.72
N VAL A 883 18.12 35.32 27.46
CA VAL A 883 17.00 34.62 26.83
C VAL A 883 17.27 33.11 26.73
N VAL A 884 18.46 32.68 26.30
CA VAL A 884 18.86 31.25 26.24
C VAL A 884 18.83 30.61 27.63
N THR A 885 19.34 31.30 28.66
CA THR A 885 19.34 30.81 30.06
C THR A 885 17.93 30.63 30.62
N ARG A 886 16.98 31.48 30.20
CA ARG A 886 15.57 31.40 30.60
C ARG A 886 14.74 30.44 29.76
N ALA A 887 15.05 30.29 28.47
CA ALA A 887 14.43 29.30 27.59
C ALA A 887 14.72 27.85 28.04
N ARG A 888 15.90 27.60 28.66
CA ARG A 888 16.32 26.31 29.23
C ARG A 888 16.33 25.16 28.22
N ILE A 889 16.79 25.43 27.00
CA ILE A 889 16.82 24.45 25.92
C ILE A 889 17.87 23.37 26.21
N GLN A 890 17.43 22.12 26.29
CA GLN A 890 18.33 20.96 26.33
C GLN A 890 18.89 20.69 24.94
N HIS A 891 20.13 20.22 24.87
CA HIS A 891 20.80 19.83 23.61
C HIS A 891 20.89 20.91 22.51
N LEU A 892 20.80 22.19 22.88
CA LEU A 892 20.94 23.33 21.95
C LEU A 892 22.24 23.25 21.12
N GLY A 893 23.30 22.64 21.67
CA GLY A 893 24.55 22.47 20.94
C GLY A 893 24.49 21.44 19.81
N ALA A 894 23.76 20.33 19.98
CA ALA A 894 23.53 19.35 18.92
C ALA A 894 22.67 19.95 17.80
N GLU A 895 21.62 20.67 18.18
CA GLU A 895 20.74 21.46 17.29
C GLU A 895 21.51 22.45 16.41
N ILE A 896 22.38 23.27 17.00
CA ILE A 896 23.19 24.26 16.27
C ILE A 896 24.16 23.60 15.29
N HIS A 897 24.86 22.54 15.70
CA HIS A 897 25.78 21.84 14.79
C HIS A 897 25.03 21.15 13.64
N LEU A 898 23.84 20.59 13.89
CA LEU A 898 22.98 20.03 12.83
C LEU A 898 22.59 21.09 11.80
N ILE A 899 22.11 22.26 12.25
CA ILE A 899 21.76 23.38 11.37
C ILE A 899 22.99 23.81 10.57
N ARG A 900 24.14 23.99 11.22
CA ARG A 900 25.37 24.48 10.56
C ARG A 900 25.95 23.53 9.52
N ASP A 901 25.98 22.24 9.81
CA ASP A 901 26.61 21.24 8.94
C ASP A 901 25.71 20.84 7.76
N LEU A 902 24.39 21.05 7.86
CA LEU A 902 23.41 20.64 6.84
C LEU A 902 22.77 21.79 6.05
N MET A 903 22.76 23.03 6.57
CA MET A 903 22.22 24.19 5.84
C MET A 903 23.34 24.96 5.13
N ASP A 904 23.20 25.18 3.82
CA ASP A 904 24.15 26.03 3.09
C ASP A 904 24.07 27.51 3.54
N PRO A 905 25.21 28.22 3.66
CA PRO A 905 25.27 29.60 4.15
C PRO A 905 24.80 30.65 3.14
N THR A 906 23.99 30.27 2.15
CA THR A 906 23.57 31.12 1.02
C THR A 906 22.64 32.28 1.45
N ASN A 907 21.99 32.18 2.62
CA ASN A 907 21.18 33.25 3.20
C ASN A 907 21.84 33.94 4.41
N GLY A 908 22.95 34.64 4.15
CA GLY A 908 23.35 35.83 4.91
C GLY A 908 24.12 35.59 6.22
N GLY A 909 25.15 36.41 6.43
CA GLY A 909 25.99 36.34 7.63
C GLY A 909 25.24 36.50 8.96
N ARG A 910 24.03 37.09 8.97
CA ARG A 910 23.19 37.24 10.19
C ARG A 910 22.90 35.89 10.85
N HIS A 911 22.66 34.83 10.08
CA HIS A 911 22.41 33.49 10.62
C HIS A 911 23.69 32.86 11.20
N ASP A 912 24.81 32.90 10.47
CA ASP A 912 26.11 32.41 10.97
C ASP A 912 26.57 33.20 12.22
N PHE A 913 26.29 34.51 12.30
CA PHE A 913 26.52 35.31 13.51
C PHE A 913 25.63 34.88 14.69
N LEU A 914 24.34 34.58 14.47
CA LEU A 914 23.44 34.10 15.53
C LEU A 914 23.88 32.72 16.05
N LEU A 915 24.18 31.79 15.15
CA LEU A 915 24.70 30.46 15.51
C LEU A 915 26.05 30.56 16.24
N THR A 916 26.98 31.35 15.71
CA THR A 916 28.29 31.59 16.36
C THR A 916 28.16 32.29 17.72
N ALA A 917 27.20 33.20 17.90
CA ALA A 917 26.93 33.86 19.19
C ALA A 917 26.45 32.86 20.26
N LEU A 918 25.71 31.82 19.87
CA LEU A 918 25.29 30.73 20.73
C LEU A 918 26.45 29.74 21.02
N GLU A 919 27.33 29.48 20.05
CA GLU A 919 28.51 28.61 20.22
C GLU A 919 29.64 29.22 21.07
N VAL A 920 30.01 30.48 20.87
CA VAL A 920 31.25 31.09 21.42
C VAL A 920 31.28 31.10 22.95
N LYS A 921 30.11 31.10 23.62
CA LYS A 921 30.01 31.01 25.09
C LYS A 921 29.89 29.57 25.62
N ARG A 922 29.94 28.56 24.75
CA ARG A 922 30.11 27.14 25.07
C ARG A 922 31.59 26.83 25.38
N GLU A 923 32.51 27.13 24.44
CA GLU A 923 33.93 26.75 24.56
C GLU A 923 34.81 27.69 25.41
N GLY A 924 34.37 28.94 25.66
CA GLY A 924 34.73 29.68 26.86
C GLY A 924 35.89 30.68 26.80
N GLY A 925 35.87 31.63 27.76
CA GLY A 925 37.00 32.49 28.10
C GLY A 925 37.76 31.94 29.31
N ARG A 926 39.09 32.05 29.30
CA ARG A 926 39.95 31.63 30.44
C ARG A 926 39.71 32.50 31.69
N GLU A 927 38.76 32.12 32.54
CA GLU A 927 38.50 32.79 33.83
C GLU A 927 39.43 32.34 34.96
N ARG A 928 40.74 32.37 34.70
CA ARG A 928 41.77 32.26 35.77
C ARG A 928 42.66 33.51 35.90
N GLY A 929 42.33 34.58 35.17
CA GLY A 929 43.05 35.86 35.20
C GLY A 929 42.15 37.11 35.19
N ARG A 930 40.82 36.96 35.38
CA ARG A 930 39.89 38.11 35.39
C ARG A 930 39.49 38.60 36.79
N GLU A 931 39.58 37.80 37.85
CA GLU A 931 39.26 38.28 39.21
C GLU A 931 40.16 39.44 39.68
N GLU A 932 41.42 39.48 39.25
CA GLU A 932 42.36 40.55 39.62
C GLU A 932 42.08 41.84 38.83
N GLY A 933 41.95 41.76 37.51
CA GLY A 933 41.57 42.91 36.67
C GLY A 933 40.16 43.47 36.96
N TRP A 934 39.26 42.66 37.54
CA TRP A 934 37.95 43.11 38.02
C TRP A 934 38.00 43.90 39.33
N LYS A 935 39.02 43.70 40.18
CA LYS A 935 39.27 44.58 41.35
C LYS A 935 39.81 45.93 40.88
N GLU A 936 40.79 45.91 39.98
CA GLU A 936 41.45 47.10 39.44
C GLU A 936 40.46 48.04 38.71
N ARG A 937 39.64 47.50 37.78
CA ARG A 937 38.60 48.30 37.10
C ARG A 937 37.47 48.77 38.04
N LYS A 938 37.23 48.09 39.17
CA LYS A 938 36.31 48.57 40.23
C LYS A 938 36.92 49.73 41.02
N GLU A 939 38.24 49.78 41.20
CA GLU A 939 38.94 50.92 41.82
C GLU A 939 38.95 52.13 40.88
N GLU A 940 39.36 51.98 39.61
CA GLU A 940 39.35 53.08 38.62
C GLU A 940 37.94 53.71 38.46
N ARG A 941 36.90 52.88 38.34
CA ARG A 941 35.51 53.35 38.26
C ARG A 941 35.01 53.97 39.57
N LYS A 942 35.56 53.59 40.73
CA LYS A 942 35.32 54.28 42.02
C LYS A 942 36.03 55.63 42.08
N GLU A 943 37.27 55.73 41.59
CA GLU A 943 38.04 56.98 41.56
C GLU A 943 37.45 58.04 40.63
N ARG A 944 37.06 57.68 39.40
CA ARG A 944 36.32 58.60 38.50
C ARG A 944 35.06 59.16 39.17
N ARG A 945 34.26 58.29 39.81
CA ARG A 945 33.06 58.71 40.57
C ARG A 945 33.39 59.56 41.82
N LYS A 946 34.61 59.47 42.36
CA LYS A 946 35.12 60.30 43.48
C LYS A 946 35.49 61.70 42.99
N TYR A 947 36.09 61.82 41.80
CA TYR A 947 36.41 63.09 41.15
C TYR A 947 35.13 63.84 40.70
N GLU A 948 34.19 63.16 40.05
CA GLU A 948 32.90 63.76 39.65
C GLU A 948 32.08 64.26 40.86
N ARG A 949 32.11 63.54 41.99
CA ARG A 949 31.48 63.98 43.25
C ARG A 949 32.18 65.18 43.90
N LYS A 950 33.49 65.37 43.71
CA LYS A 950 34.19 66.60 44.14
C LYS A 950 33.82 67.80 43.26
N GLY A 951 33.69 67.60 41.95
CA GLY A 951 33.25 68.67 41.02
C GLY A 951 31.84 69.19 41.35
N ARG A 952 30.88 68.30 41.64
CA ARG A 952 29.48 68.67 41.92
C ARG A 952 29.23 69.42 43.24
N LYS A 953 30.23 69.67 44.10
CA LYS A 953 30.06 70.47 45.34
C LYS A 953 30.37 71.97 45.18
N LYS A 954 30.93 72.43 44.06
CA LYS A 954 31.09 73.86 43.74
C LYS A 954 30.14 74.23 42.59
N GLY A 955 28.88 74.56 42.89
CA GLY A 955 27.92 74.89 41.83
C GLY A 955 26.43 74.96 42.22
N LYS A 956 26.09 75.58 43.35
CA LYS A 956 24.70 76.03 43.61
C LYS A 956 24.72 77.42 44.24
N GLY A 957 24.32 78.41 43.46
CA GLY A 957 24.10 79.79 43.91
C GLY A 957 23.86 80.75 42.75
N GLY A 958 22.61 81.19 42.55
CA GLY A 958 22.28 82.35 41.70
C GLY A 958 21.48 82.08 40.41
N LYS A 959 20.14 82.18 40.50
CA LYS A 959 19.19 82.91 39.60
C LYS A 959 19.67 83.24 38.16
N LYS A 960 18.92 83.04 37.06
CA LYS A 960 17.54 83.49 36.74
C LYS A 960 17.30 83.31 35.21
N GLU A 961 16.02 83.31 34.78
CA GLU A 961 15.42 83.73 33.49
C GLU A 961 16.30 83.82 32.19
N GLY A 962 15.86 83.38 30.99
CA GLY A 962 14.60 82.78 30.54
C GLY A 962 14.34 83.04 29.04
N ARG A 963 13.55 82.18 28.37
CA ARG A 963 13.19 82.21 26.91
C ARG A 963 14.38 82.03 25.93
N GLY A 964 14.22 81.44 24.74
CA GLY A 964 13.10 80.67 24.19
C GLY A 964 13.19 80.45 22.67
N ARG A 965 12.93 79.20 22.22
CA ARG A 965 12.52 78.75 20.86
C ARG A 965 13.41 79.06 19.62
N LYS A 966 13.75 77.94 18.93
CA LYS A 966 13.66 77.70 17.46
C LYS A 966 14.62 78.52 16.55
N GLU A 967 15.01 78.10 15.34
CA GLU A 967 14.64 76.94 14.49
C GLU A 967 15.71 76.64 13.40
N ARG A 968 15.49 75.57 12.63
CA ARG A 968 16.09 75.21 11.31
C ARG A 968 17.57 74.77 11.30
N LYS A 969 17.98 73.66 10.66
CA LYS A 969 17.71 73.02 9.33
C LYS A 969 18.72 73.44 8.25
N GLU A 970 18.93 72.50 7.33
CA GLU A 970 19.73 72.54 6.09
C GLU A 970 21.26 72.45 6.28
N GLU A 971 22.05 71.94 5.34
CA GLU A 971 21.95 70.87 4.33
C GLU A 971 23.33 70.84 3.62
N ARG A 972 23.69 69.70 3.02
CA ARG A 972 24.55 69.60 1.80
C ARG A 972 26.08 69.83 1.81
N LYS A 973 26.68 69.07 0.88
CA LYS A 973 27.96 69.24 0.14
C LYS A 973 29.28 68.87 0.84
N GLU A 974 29.95 67.81 0.38
CA GLU A 974 30.88 67.68 -0.78
C GLU A 974 32.32 68.09 -0.40
N GLY A 975 33.34 67.23 -0.63
CA GLY A 975 34.73 67.67 -0.37
C GLY A 975 35.85 66.62 -0.35
N ARG A 976 36.17 66.04 -1.51
CA ARG A 976 37.50 65.53 -1.95
C ARG A 976 38.74 65.55 -1.01
N LYS A 977 39.46 64.40 -1.05
CA LYS A 977 40.91 64.19 -1.32
C LYS A 977 42.02 64.53 -0.28
N LYS A 978 42.77 63.45 0.01
CA LYS A 978 44.25 63.25 -0.11
C LYS A 978 45.25 63.76 0.94
N ASP A 979 46.13 62.82 1.29
CA ASP A 979 47.61 62.85 1.43
C ASP A 979 48.29 63.87 2.37
N GLY A 980 49.19 63.41 3.27
CA GLY A 980 49.94 64.38 4.11
C GLY A 980 51.05 63.98 5.09
N ARG A 981 51.65 62.78 5.05
CA ARG A 981 53.01 62.41 5.55
C ARG A 981 53.68 63.11 6.79
N LYS A 982 54.19 62.24 7.70
CA LYS A 982 55.45 62.31 8.50
C LYS A 982 55.53 63.30 9.69
N GLY A 983 56.18 62.94 10.83
CA GLY A 983 56.71 61.65 11.28
C GLY A 983 57.78 61.75 12.39
N LYS A 984 58.25 60.59 12.92
CA LYS A 984 59.43 60.36 13.80
C LYS A 984 59.33 60.94 15.24
N GLU A 985 60.01 60.45 16.30
CA GLU A 985 60.94 59.30 16.59
C GLU A 985 60.40 58.49 17.82
N GLY A 986 60.99 57.42 18.39
CA GLY A 986 62.19 56.59 18.14
C GLY A 986 62.65 55.87 19.43
N TRP A 987 63.71 55.04 19.37
CA TRP A 987 64.43 54.37 20.51
C TRP A 987 63.59 53.35 21.34
N LYS A 988 63.91 52.05 21.56
CA LYS A 988 65.15 51.32 21.98
C LYS A 988 65.76 51.92 23.26
N GLU A 989 66.13 51.21 24.33
CA GLU A 989 66.43 49.79 24.57
C GLU A 989 66.67 49.63 26.10
N ARG A 990 66.39 48.47 26.73
CA ARG A 990 67.29 47.78 27.71
C ARG A 990 66.63 46.66 28.51
N GLU A 991 67.45 45.65 28.78
CA GLU A 991 67.17 44.49 29.64
C GLU A 991 67.44 44.79 31.13
N GLY A 992 66.96 43.91 32.01
CA GLY A 992 67.92 43.22 32.90
C GLY A 992 67.58 43.04 34.39
N ARG A 993 67.19 41.80 34.76
CA ARG A 993 67.52 41.08 36.02
C ARG A 993 66.89 41.68 37.32
N LYS A 994 66.75 41.00 38.48
CA LYS A 994 67.22 39.72 39.07
C LYS A 994 66.18 39.30 40.17
N TRP A 995 65.88 38.02 40.43
CA TRP A 995 66.25 37.22 41.64
C TRP A 995 65.83 37.81 43.03
N LYS A 996 65.41 37.06 44.08
CA LYS A 996 65.29 35.60 44.34
C LYS A 996 64.47 35.32 45.64
N GLU A 997 63.91 34.10 45.74
CA GLU A 997 63.76 33.18 46.90
C GLU A 997 63.29 33.58 48.35
N GLY A 998 62.46 32.69 48.93
CA GLY A 998 62.16 32.46 50.35
C GLY A 998 60.80 31.74 50.51
N ARG A 999 60.68 30.41 50.79
CA ARG A 999 60.85 29.66 52.07
C ARG A 999 60.02 30.24 53.24
N GLU A 1000 59.34 29.49 54.12
CA GLU A 1000 59.24 28.03 54.38
C GLU A 1000 58.03 27.69 55.32
N GLY A 1001 57.72 26.39 55.53
CA GLY A 1001 56.86 25.86 56.63
C GLY A 1001 55.51 25.28 56.18
N LYS A 1002 55.17 23.98 56.34
CA LYS A 1002 54.96 23.13 57.56
C LYS A 1002 53.71 23.58 58.38
N GLU A 1003 52.80 22.72 58.87
CA GLU A 1003 52.89 21.27 59.19
C GLU A 1003 51.50 20.58 59.37
N LYS A 1004 51.45 19.24 59.19
CA LYS A 1004 50.64 18.18 59.88
C LYS A 1004 49.09 18.12 59.94
N GLU A 1005 48.61 16.88 59.72
CA GLU A 1005 47.64 16.03 60.48
C GLU A 1005 46.33 16.63 61.06
N GLY A 1006 45.18 15.94 61.14
CA GLY A 1006 44.80 14.56 60.79
C GLY A 1006 43.82 13.97 61.83
N ARG A 1007 42.81 13.16 61.40
CA ARG A 1007 41.81 12.42 62.25
C ARG A 1007 40.81 13.32 63.05
N LYS A 1008 39.62 12.89 63.51
CA LYS A 1008 38.88 11.59 63.46
C LYS A 1008 37.35 11.74 63.71
N GLU A 1009 36.55 10.94 63.01
CA GLU A 1009 35.42 10.09 63.47
C GLU A 1009 34.23 10.55 64.38
N ARG A 1010 33.00 10.27 63.87
CA ARG A 1010 31.83 9.58 64.52
C ARG A 1010 30.90 10.42 65.46
N LYS A 1011 29.57 10.14 65.59
CA LYS A 1011 28.71 8.99 65.18
C LYS A 1011 27.18 9.30 65.25
N LYS A 1012 26.37 8.67 64.37
CA LYS A 1012 24.95 8.20 64.55
C LYS A 1012 23.82 9.25 64.81
N GLU A 1013 22.52 9.05 64.49
CA GLU A 1013 21.72 7.93 63.93
C GLU A 1013 20.38 8.43 63.32
N GLY A 1014 19.69 7.73 62.39
CA GLY A 1014 18.28 8.07 62.07
C GLY A 1014 17.58 7.61 60.76
N ARG A 1015 17.16 6.33 60.69
CA ARG A 1015 15.91 5.78 60.06
C ARG A 1015 15.63 5.75 58.52
N ASN A 1016 15.06 4.60 58.13
CA ASN A 1016 14.04 4.29 57.10
C ASN A 1016 14.39 4.02 55.60
N GLN A 1017 14.18 2.75 55.21
CA GLN A 1017 13.64 2.24 53.93
C GLN A 1017 12.10 2.48 53.85
N PRO A 1018 11.31 2.19 52.76
CA PRO A 1018 11.58 1.26 51.63
C PRO A 1018 11.07 1.61 50.19
N SER A 1019 11.42 0.72 49.23
CA SER A 1019 10.66 0.19 48.05
C SER A 1019 9.99 1.06 46.96
N LEU A 1020 10.27 0.65 45.71
CA LEU A 1020 9.48 0.68 44.44
C LEU A 1020 7.98 0.27 44.60
N PRO A 1021 7.02 0.62 43.68
CA PRO A 1021 6.90 -0.01 42.33
C PRO A 1021 6.22 0.82 41.18
N LEU A 1022 5.80 0.13 40.10
CA LEU A 1022 5.40 0.60 38.75
C LEU A 1022 3.92 1.04 38.55
N TYR A 1023 3.71 1.79 37.44
CA TYR A 1023 2.56 1.86 36.48
C TYR A 1023 1.12 1.45 36.89
N LEU A 1024 0.12 2.25 36.45
CA LEU A 1024 -0.90 1.81 35.44
C LEU A 1024 -1.86 2.92 34.92
N GLN A 1025 -2.68 2.55 33.93
CA GLN A 1025 -3.57 3.37 33.08
C GLN A 1025 -4.88 3.85 33.76
N TRP A 1026 -5.63 4.71 33.05
CA TRP A 1026 -7.04 5.01 33.32
C TRP A 1026 -7.94 4.68 32.13
N ASN A 1027 -9.08 4.05 32.41
CA ASN A 1027 -10.25 3.88 31.53
C ASN A 1027 -11.50 3.83 32.45
N PRO A 1028 -12.66 4.44 32.09
CA PRO A 1028 -13.80 4.56 33.02
C PRO A 1028 -14.86 3.45 32.87
N SER A 1029 -15.40 3.00 34.02
CA SER A 1029 -16.79 2.57 34.37
C SER A 1029 -17.79 2.11 33.26
N SER A 1030 -18.68 1.11 33.46
CA SER A 1030 -19.13 0.38 34.67
C SER A 1030 -20.04 -0.82 34.33
N SER A 1031 -20.27 -1.73 35.31
CA SER A 1031 -21.44 -2.64 35.49
C SER A 1031 -21.75 -3.70 34.40
N THR A 1032 -22.18 -4.95 34.67
CA THR A 1032 -22.41 -5.73 35.93
C THR A 1032 -22.56 -7.23 35.59
N ALA A 1033 -22.20 -8.10 36.54
CA ALA A 1033 -22.77 -9.43 36.83
C ALA A 1033 -22.72 -10.61 35.81
N GLU A 1034 -22.08 -11.70 36.31
CA GLU A 1034 -22.56 -13.10 36.37
C GLU A 1034 -22.42 -14.12 35.21
N LEU A 1035 -21.63 -15.15 35.56
CA LEU A 1035 -21.86 -16.61 35.44
C LEU A 1035 -21.68 -17.36 34.10
N ASP A 1036 -20.66 -18.24 34.13
CA ASP A 1036 -20.60 -19.64 33.67
C ASP A 1036 -21.43 -20.08 32.44
N VAL A 1037 -20.74 -20.33 31.32
CA VAL A 1037 -20.39 -21.68 30.79
C VAL A 1037 -19.36 -21.55 29.67
#